data_AF-A0A850MDN7-F1
#
_entry.id   AF-A0A850MDN7-F1
#
_cell.length_a   1.000
_cell.length_b   1.000
_cell.length_c   1.000
_cell.angle_alpha   90.00
_cell.angle_beta   90.00
_cell.angle_gamma   90.00
#
_symmetry.space_group_name_H-M   'P 1'
#
loop_
_entity.id
_entity.type
_entity.pdbx_description
1 polymer ?
#
loop_
_entity_poly.entity_id
_entity_poly.type
_entity_poly.pdbx_seq_one_letter_code
_entity_poly.pdbx_strand_id
1 'polypeptide(L)'
;MKRRIDLFSTANDFKLAIEYITFTLTEMLEEGTQHGIIDKENRQFYHLTENEHQNLLSLLSRQKVPIQELAQQLEFPINSIKDWLNMLVQFEQLKGTMSLDDNHFIPQNIMLKEVKESFQRSGRLGIREAANALFLPEQDVKNSIQLLKNSKDLIGFYTTDNEYFITQPRLDEDIIDFLREERRFPLRKLASTLNMNDEVIVDSIEKLVNEKQVSGAITQKNEFISDELLDEALVDAIRPYSRISISELAQRFGFTEQNMKLLIARAISKGLVVGSIDSVSNEFIKESVIPTAKPLIAEGPELIDVKRDYDYIGGDIRFKVALRNITKTTVSKISVLLSVPDQFQIDRNVEKVEILNPNETRGVDFIFTPLACGKGQIFGTVSYTDAFGEPHSVTVRPKEVWVKCPLVKSQLTSSSEADLWKTQLQKSTTTIDSTGIPILEAFQIGCEQIAALDLAEVGRNEVALTATFSGIAKVTGNRLIVEVSMATDKIVLDIYTSDQKQATGFLAYMRNLIKISLDVSRRLRVKSEKLGVKVLSSFQITQGFFQLCDYCEMRSAVCDFILQTKEIIFKIKKEFPEIKFVPELESWVKEFSNYDENVSLPDSLANILEYDAIEWLKEIESLAENTAKIYLDSFDTPDLTRDEKINGGLQGIRNQIEQKEANYSIRVAHYLLIIYKLSGLCLYSYKFSPGEFDPDLLSGFLQAIQSFGTEFSASEEAGMRRLSYKDFEITLEESQYVRVALVGIGKITTFLEERLKDFITLFSAQFREELAHFTGHVGEFRETENIIKNIFGVPQAQLEGGEK
;
A
#
# COMPACT_ATOMS: atom_id res chain seq x y z
N MET A 1 -39.27 -25.88 -13.54
CA MET A 1 -38.92 -25.00 -14.68
C MET A 1 -38.73 -25.84 -15.94
N LYS A 2 -38.97 -25.29 -17.14
CA LYS A 2 -38.56 -25.96 -18.40
C LYS A 2 -37.03 -26.03 -18.40
N ARG A 3 -36.47 -27.22 -18.66
CA ARG A 3 -35.01 -27.48 -18.63
C ARG A 3 -34.25 -26.68 -19.68
N ARG A 4 -34.86 -26.47 -20.85
CA ARG A 4 -34.39 -25.58 -21.92
C ARG A 4 -35.45 -24.52 -22.16
N ILE A 5 -35.01 -23.26 -22.16
CA ILE A 5 -35.83 -22.09 -22.44
C ILE A 5 -35.29 -21.48 -23.73
N ASP A 6 -36.15 -21.36 -24.74
CA ASP A 6 -35.84 -20.61 -25.95
C ASP A 6 -35.95 -19.12 -25.64
N LEU A 7 -34.83 -18.40 -25.75
CA LEU A 7 -34.74 -16.98 -25.38
C LEU A 7 -35.58 -16.11 -26.31
N PHE A 8 -35.72 -16.50 -27.58
CA PHE A 8 -36.51 -15.76 -28.57
C PHE A 8 -38.01 -15.93 -28.34
N SER A 9 -38.48 -17.15 -28.06
CA SER A 9 -39.89 -17.36 -27.69
C SER A 9 -40.24 -16.62 -26.41
N THR A 10 -39.34 -16.67 -25.42
CA THR A 10 -39.51 -15.98 -24.14
C THR A 10 -39.56 -14.46 -24.32
N ALA A 11 -38.65 -13.89 -25.12
CA ALA A 11 -38.67 -12.47 -25.46
C ALA A 11 -40.00 -12.04 -26.11
N ASN A 12 -40.55 -12.86 -27.01
CA ASN A 12 -41.86 -12.61 -27.62
C ASN A 12 -43.01 -12.68 -26.62
N ASP A 13 -43.00 -13.66 -25.71
CA ASP A 13 -44.03 -13.81 -24.67
C ASP A 13 -44.09 -12.59 -23.74
N PHE A 14 -42.92 -12.02 -23.40
CA PHE A 14 -42.80 -10.81 -22.58
C PHE A 14 -42.84 -9.50 -23.37
N LYS A 15 -42.88 -9.54 -24.70
CA LYS A 15 -42.78 -8.38 -25.60
C LYS A 15 -41.54 -7.51 -25.37
N LEU A 16 -40.41 -8.15 -25.08
CA LEU A 16 -39.11 -7.51 -24.87
C LEU A 16 -38.13 -7.89 -25.98
N ALA A 17 -37.04 -7.13 -26.13
CA ALA A 17 -35.94 -7.55 -26.99
C ALA A 17 -35.17 -8.70 -26.34
N ILE A 18 -34.62 -9.62 -27.15
CA ILE A 18 -33.91 -10.81 -26.66
C ILE A 18 -32.67 -10.44 -25.82
N GLU A 19 -32.06 -9.30 -26.12
CA GLU A 19 -30.94 -8.73 -25.37
C GLU A 19 -31.32 -8.43 -23.93
N TYR A 20 -32.54 -7.91 -23.67
CA TYR A 20 -33.01 -7.66 -22.31
C TYR A 20 -33.25 -8.96 -21.54
N ILE A 21 -33.79 -10.00 -22.18
CA ILE A 21 -33.96 -11.32 -21.55
C ILE A 21 -32.59 -11.94 -21.23
N THR A 22 -31.64 -11.84 -22.16
CA THR A 22 -30.28 -12.36 -21.97
C THR A 22 -29.56 -11.60 -20.87
N PHE A 23 -29.69 -10.27 -20.82
CA PHE A 23 -29.14 -9.41 -19.77
C PHE A 23 -29.71 -9.78 -18.40
N THR A 24 -31.04 -9.84 -18.28
CA THR A 24 -31.73 -10.21 -17.03
C THR A 24 -31.30 -11.59 -16.56
N LEU A 25 -31.23 -12.58 -17.46
CA LEU A 25 -30.74 -13.92 -17.09
C LEU A 25 -29.28 -13.92 -16.68
N THR A 26 -28.46 -13.04 -17.25
CA THR A 26 -27.07 -12.88 -16.83
C THR A 26 -27.03 -12.32 -15.42
N GLU A 27 -27.75 -11.22 -15.11
CA GLU A 27 -27.86 -10.68 -13.75
C GLU A 27 -28.32 -11.75 -12.74
N MET A 28 -29.33 -12.56 -13.09
CA MET A 28 -29.81 -13.64 -12.22
C MET A 28 -28.77 -14.75 -11.97
N LEU A 29 -27.89 -15.02 -12.94
CA LEU A 29 -26.78 -15.98 -12.78
C LEU A 29 -25.64 -15.37 -11.95
N GLU A 30 -25.38 -14.08 -12.11
CA GLU A 30 -24.38 -13.31 -11.36
C GLU A 30 -24.76 -13.21 -9.87
N GLU A 31 -26.03 -12.88 -9.59
CA GLU A 31 -26.61 -12.80 -8.24
C GLU A 31 -26.79 -14.20 -7.60
N GLY A 32 -26.64 -15.28 -8.36
CA GLY A 32 -26.85 -16.65 -7.88
C GLY A 32 -28.32 -17.01 -7.64
N THR A 33 -29.27 -16.17 -8.06
CA THR A 33 -30.71 -16.45 -7.94
C THR A 33 -31.19 -17.52 -8.91
N GLN A 34 -30.39 -17.79 -9.95
CA GLN A 34 -30.56 -18.91 -10.89
C GLN A 34 -29.23 -19.58 -11.18
N HIS A 35 -29.30 -20.86 -11.55
CA HIS A 35 -28.15 -21.61 -12.07
C HIS A 35 -28.45 -22.08 -13.49
N GLY A 36 -27.49 -21.90 -14.38
CA GLY A 36 -27.69 -22.26 -15.76
C GLY A 36 -26.58 -21.81 -16.69
N ILE A 37 -26.72 -22.23 -17.96
CA ILE A 37 -25.78 -21.93 -19.04
C ILE A 37 -26.56 -21.21 -20.13
N ILE A 38 -26.08 -20.02 -20.52
CA ILE A 38 -26.63 -19.27 -21.65
C ILE A 38 -25.89 -19.71 -22.90
N ASP A 39 -26.61 -20.35 -23.81
CA ASP A 39 -26.15 -20.65 -25.15
C ASP A 39 -26.57 -19.53 -26.11
N LYS A 40 -25.65 -18.59 -26.35
CA LYS A 40 -25.88 -17.45 -27.24
C LYS A 40 -26.01 -17.88 -28.71
N GLU A 41 -25.34 -18.96 -29.12
CA GLU A 41 -25.34 -19.44 -30.50
C GLU A 41 -26.70 -20.02 -30.87
N ASN A 42 -27.25 -20.87 -30.01
CA ASN A 42 -28.56 -21.49 -30.21
C ASN A 42 -29.72 -20.68 -29.60
N ARG A 43 -29.42 -19.55 -28.94
CA ARG A 43 -30.38 -18.68 -28.24
C ARG A 43 -31.20 -19.43 -27.20
N GLN A 44 -30.54 -20.28 -26.43
CA GLN A 44 -31.18 -21.08 -25.39
C GLN A 44 -30.58 -20.77 -24.03
N PHE A 45 -31.42 -20.79 -23.00
CA PHE A 45 -30.96 -20.88 -21.63
C PHE A 45 -31.25 -22.27 -21.09
N TYR A 46 -30.24 -22.88 -20.49
CA TYR A 46 -30.37 -24.15 -19.82
C TYR A 46 -30.32 -23.95 -18.33
N HIS A 47 -31.42 -24.26 -17.66
CA HIS A 47 -31.49 -24.20 -16.22
C HIS A 47 -30.82 -25.45 -15.63
N LEU A 48 -29.81 -25.24 -14.79
CA LEU A 48 -29.19 -26.28 -13.97
C LEU A 48 -29.96 -26.35 -12.65
N THR A 49 -30.35 -27.55 -12.25
CA THR A 49 -30.85 -27.74 -10.88
C THR A 49 -29.72 -27.50 -9.88
N GLU A 50 -30.06 -27.13 -8.65
CA GLU A 50 -29.06 -26.91 -7.58
C GLU A 50 -28.08 -28.08 -7.46
N ASN A 51 -28.60 -29.31 -7.46
CA ASN A 51 -27.77 -30.50 -7.35
C ASN A 51 -26.86 -30.68 -8.59
N GLU A 52 -27.33 -30.40 -9.81
CA GLU A 52 -26.48 -30.45 -11.02
C GLU A 52 -25.38 -29.38 -10.96
N HIS A 53 -25.73 -28.17 -10.52
CA HIS A 53 -24.78 -27.06 -10.37
C HIS A 53 -23.69 -27.40 -9.36
N GLN A 54 -24.05 -27.85 -8.15
CA GLN A 54 -23.10 -28.25 -7.10
C GLN A 54 -22.22 -29.42 -7.52
N ASN A 55 -22.78 -30.40 -8.24
CA ASN A 55 -21.99 -31.52 -8.76
C ASN A 55 -20.94 -31.06 -9.79
N LEU A 56 -21.29 -30.11 -10.66
CA LEU A 56 -20.35 -29.52 -11.62
C LEU A 56 -19.27 -28.69 -10.92
N LEU A 57 -19.65 -27.84 -9.96
CA LEU A 57 -18.67 -27.06 -9.17
C LEU A 57 -17.70 -27.97 -8.41
N SER A 58 -18.21 -29.05 -7.81
CA SER A 58 -17.39 -30.07 -7.13
C SER A 58 -16.43 -30.76 -8.10
N LEU A 59 -16.86 -31.10 -9.31
CA LEU A 59 -16.00 -31.68 -10.34
C LEU A 59 -14.88 -30.70 -10.75
N LEU A 60 -15.27 -29.46 -11.07
CA LEU A 60 -14.39 -28.40 -11.53
C LEU A 60 -13.36 -27.99 -10.47
N SER A 61 -13.70 -28.12 -9.18
CA SER A 61 -12.80 -27.78 -8.07
C SER A 61 -11.78 -28.88 -7.72
N ARG A 62 -11.99 -30.11 -8.19
CA ARG A 62 -11.18 -31.28 -7.79
C ARG A 62 -10.09 -31.66 -8.77
N GLN A 63 -10.34 -31.48 -10.07
CA GLN A 63 -9.44 -31.95 -11.13
C GLN A 63 -9.38 -30.98 -12.30
N LYS A 64 -8.31 -31.09 -13.10
CA LYS A 64 -8.26 -30.41 -14.41
C LYS A 64 -9.33 -31.02 -15.30
N VAL A 65 -10.15 -30.18 -15.93
CA VAL A 65 -11.27 -30.63 -16.76
C VAL A 65 -11.05 -30.19 -18.21
N PRO A 66 -10.98 -31.12 -19.17
CA PRO A 66 -10.98 -30.78 -20.59
C PRO A 66 -12.32 -30.14 -20.99
N ILE A 67 -12.28 -28.93 -21.52
CA ILE A 67 -13.49 -28.17 -21.88
C ILE A 67 -14.28 -28.87 -22.98
N GLN A 68 -13.59 -29.52 -23.93
CA GLN A 68 -14.24 -30.25 -25.00
C GLN A 68 -15.06 -31.45 -24.48
N GLU A 69 -14.53 -32.19 -23.50
CA GLU A 69 -15.25 -33.30 -22.88
C GLU A 69 -16.44 -32.80 -22.06
N LEU A 70 -16.25 -31.70 -21.32
CA LEU A 70 -17.33 -31.08 -20.54
C LEU A 70 -18.46 -30.56 -21.45
N ALA A 71 -18.11 -29.90 -22.55
CA ALA A 71 -19.06 -29.43 -23.56
C ALA A 71 -19.84 -30.60 -24.19
N GLN A 72 -19.16 -31.71 -24.50
CA GLN A 72 -19.82 -32.90 -25.03
C GLN A 72 -20.74 -33.57 -24.02
N GLN A 73 -20.32 -33.67 -22.75
CA GLN A 73 -21.14 -34.24 -21.67
C GLN A 73 -22.39 -33.43 -21.38
N LEU A 74 -22.29 -32.10 -21.45
CA LEU A 74 -23.41 -31.20 -21.20
C LEU A 74 -24.24 -30.89 -22.46
N GLU A 75 -23.79 -31.35 -23.64
CA GLU A 75 -24.38 -31.05 -24.95
C GLU A 75 -24.45 -29.54 -25.28
N PHE A 76 -23.41 -28.79 -24.94
CA PHE A 76 -23.31 -27.35 -25.24
C PHE A 76 -22.18 -27.02 -26.21
N PRO A 77 -22.27 -25.89 -26.94
CA PRO A 77 -21.12 -25.32 -27.64
C PRO A 77 -19.99 -25.01 -26.66
N ILE A 78 -18.75 -25.24 -27.10
CA ILE A 78 -17.53 -25.00 -26.31
C ILE A 78 -17.48 -23.54 -25.82
N ASN A 79 -17.88 -22.58 -26.66
CA ASN A 79 -17.87 -21.16 -26.31
C ASN A 79 -18.82 -20.84 -25.15
N SER A 80 -20.01 -21.47 -25.14
CA SER A 80 -21.00 -21.29 -24.07
C SER A 80 -20.48 -21.82 -22.72
N ILE A 81 -19.74 -22.94 -22.74
CA ILE A 81 -19.07 -23.47 -21.53
C ILE A 81 -17.94 -22.54 -21.07
N LYS A 82 -17.14 -22.00 -21.99
CA LYS A 82 -16.07 -21.04 -21.66
C LYS A 82 -16.63 -19.76 -21.02
N ASP A 83 -17.67 -19.17 -21.63
CA ASP A 83 -18.36 -17.99 -21.10
C ASP A 83 -18.90 -18.27 -19.69
N TRP A 84 -19.52 -19.45 -19.51
CA TRP A 84 -20.04 -19.86 -18.22
C TRP A 84 -18.94 -20.03 -17.16
N LEU A 85 -17.83 -20.70 -17.47
CA LEU A 85 -16.70 -20.85 -16.55
C LEU A 85 -16.04 -19.52 -16.20
N ASN A 86 -15.86 -18.64 -17.19
CA ASN A 86 -15.32 -17.29 -16.96
C ASN A 86 -16.22 -16.47 -16.04
N MET A 87 -17.54 -16.56 -16.24
CA MET A 87 -18.53 -15.94 -15.36
C MET A 87 -18.40 -16.51 -13.93
N LEU A 88 -18.38 -17.83 -13.75
CA LEU A 88 -18.22 -18.44 -12.42
C LEU A 88 -16.92 -18.00 -11.72
N VAL A 89 -15.82 -17.83 -12.46
CA VAL A 89 -14.55 -17.34 -11.91
C VAL A 89 -14.62 -15.86 -11.56
N GLN A 90 -15.20 -15.04 -12.44
CA GLN A 90 -15.33 -13.59 -12.26
C GLN A 90 -16.15 -13.24 -11.01
N PHE A 91 -17.22 -13.99 -10.74
CA PHE A 91 -18.08 -13.80 -9.57
C PHE A 91 -17.69 -14.67 -8.36
N GLU A 92 -16.45 -15.18 -8.35
CA GLU A 92 -15.87 -15.98 -7.26
C GLU A 92 -16.64 -17.26 -6.88
N GLN A 93 -17.61 -17.70 -7.70
CA GLN A 93 -18.34 -18.95 -7.52
C GLN A 93 -17.45 -20.18 -7.80
N LEU A 94 -16.36 -20.00 -8.55
CA LEU A 94 -15.38 -21.03 -8.86
C LEU A 94 -13.94 -20.48 -8.81
N LYS A 95 -13.03 -21.17 -8.12
CA LYS A 95 -11.62 -20.76 -8.04
C LYS A 95 -10.75 -21.56 -8.99
N GLY A 96 -10.31 -20.93 -10.07
CA GLY A 96 -9.41 -21.53 -11.05
C GLY A 96 -9.16 -20.58 -12.21
N THR A 97 -8.56 -21.12 -13.27
CA THR A 97 -8.28 -20.37 -14.49
C THR A 97 -8.39 -21.29 -15.71
N MET A 98 -8.51 -20.67 -16.88
CA MET A 98 -8.39 -21.36 -18.16
C MET A 98 -6.91 -21.59 -18.48
N SER A 99 -6.61 -22.75 -19.08
CA SER A 99 -5.27 -23.00 -19.61
C SER A 99 -4.95 -22.03 -20.76
N LEU A 100 -3.66 -21.83 -21.05
CA LEU A 100 -3.20 -20.87 -22.05
C LEU A 100 -3.68 -21.17 -23.51
N ASP A 101 -4.09 -22.42 -23.76
CA ASP A 101 -4.69 -22.88 -25.02
C ASP A 101 -6.24 -22.92 -24.98
N ASP A 102 -6.84 -22.44 -23.89
CA ASP A 102 -8.27 -22.48 -23.56
C ASP A 102 -8.93 -23.87 -23.67
N ASN A 103 -8.15 -24.95 -23.56
CA ASN A 103 -8.68 -26.32 -23.70
C ASN A 103 -9.00 -26.99 -22.37
N HIS A 104 -8.48 -26.47 -21.25
CA HIS A 104 -8.70 -27.02 -19.92
C HIS A 104 -9.10 -25.94 -18.93
N PHE A 105 -10.00 -26.28 -18.02
CA PHE A 105 -10.16 -25.54 -16.77
C PHE A 105 -9.23 -26.15 -15.71
N ILE A 106 -8.46 -25.30 -15.03
CA ILE A 106 -7.49 -25.70 -14.01
C ILE A 106 -7.92 -25.08 -12.67
N PRO A 107 -8.34 -25.88 -11.68
CA PRO A 107 -8.70 -25.35 -10.38
C PRO A 107 -7.48 -24.84 -9.61
N GLN A 108 -7.73 -23.85 -8.74
CA GLN A 108 -6.68 -23.12 -8.04
C GLN A 108 -5.78 -24.04 -7.19
N ASN A 109 -6.34 -25.03 -6.51
CA ASN A 109 -5.57 -25.99 -5.72
C ASN A 109 -4.52 -26.76 -6.54
N ILE A 110 -4.87 -27.18 -7.76
CA ILE A 110 -3.95 -27.88 -8.67
C ILE A 110 -2.91 -26.91 -9.22
N MET A 111 -3.35 -25.73 -9.64
CA MET A 111 -2.45 -24.67 -10.10
C MET A 111 -1.39 -24.34 -9.04
N LEU A 112 -1.78 -24.10 -7.78
CA LEU A 112 -0.87 -23.81 -6.68
C LEU A 112 0.11 -24.98 -6.45
N LYS A 113 -0.36 -26.22 -6.52
CA LYS A 113 0.49 -27.41 -6.37
C LYS A 113 1.54 -27.49 -7.47
N GLU A 114 1.14 -27.36 -8.73
CA GLU A 114 2.04 -27.48 -9.87
C GLU A 114 3.06 -26.32 -9.94
N VAL A 115 2.61 -25.10 -9.65
CA VAL A 115 3.50 -23.94 -9.52
C VAL A 115 4.53 -24.19 -8.41
N LYS A 116 4.09 -24.62 -7.21
CA LYS A 116 5.00 -24.95 -6.09
C LYS A 116 6.04 -25.99 -6.49
N GLU A 117 5.62 -27.10 -7.08
CA GLU A 117 6.52 -28.20 -7.48
C GLU A 117 7.51 -27.75 -8.57
N SER A 118 7.09 -26.91 -9.52
CA SER A 118 7.94 -26.37 -10.58
C SER A 118 9.08 -25.50 -10.02
N PHE A 119 8.76 -24.53 -9.16
CA PHE A 119 9.77 -23.65 -8.56
C PHE A 119 10.67 -24.36 -7.55
N GLN A 120 10.12 -25.30 -6.76
CA GLN A 120 10.93 -26.09 -5.82
C GLN A 120 11.94 -27.02 -6.53
N ARG A 121 11.59 -27.54 -7.72
CA ARG A 121 12.48 -28.40 -8.49
C ARG A 121 13.59 -27.63 -9.19
N SER A 122 13.26 -26.51 -9.83
CA SER A 122 14.22 -25.73 -10.62
C SER A 122 15.05 -24.78 -9.77
N GLY A 123 14.53 -24.34 -8.63
CA GLY A 123 15.20 -23.39 -7.72
C GLY A 123 15.16 -21.96 -8.22
N ARG A 124 15.62 -21.71 -9.45
CA ARG A 124 15.53 -20.44 -10.19
C ARG A 124 14.80 -20.70 -11.50
N LEU A 125 13.67 -20.04 -11.71
CA LEU A 125 12.84 -20.27 -12.90
C LEU A 125 12.21 -18.95 -13.36
N GLY A 126 12.17 -18.74 -14.68
CA GLY A 126 11.51 -17.58 -15.28
C GLY A 126 9.99 -17.71 -15.19
N ILE A 127 9.28 -16.62 -14.91
CA ILE A 127 7.81 -16.63 -14.81
C ILE A 127 7.17 -17.05 -16.14
N ARG A 128 7.67 -16.50 -17.25
CA ARG A 128 7.22 -16.87 -18.59
C ARG A 128 7.54 -18.32 -18.95
N GLU A 129 8.69 -18.82 -18.51
CA GLU A 129 9.08 -20.22 -18.70
C GLU A 129 8.14 -21.16 -17.95
N ALA A 130 7.86 -20.85 -16.67
CA ALA A 130 6.90 -21.57 -15.85
C ALA A 130 5.49 -21.54 -16.44
N ALA A 131 5.03 -20.38 -16.91
CA ALA A 131 3.73 -20.20 -17.55
C ALA A 131 3.57 -21.11 -18.78
N ASN A 132 4.56 -21.13 -19.66
CA ASN A 132 4.55 -21.99 -20.84
C ASN A 132 4.61 -23.49 -20.48
N ALA A 133 5.44 -23.86 -19.52
CA ALA A 133 5.60 -25.27 -19.11
C ALA A 133 4.34 -25.83 -18.43
N LEU A 134 3.62 -24.98 -17.69
CA LEU A 134 2.40 -25.34 -16.97
C LEU A 134 1.12 -25.11 -17.78
N PHE A 135 1.23 -24.51 -18.97
CA PHE A 135 0.10 -24.05 -19.80
C PHE A 135 -0.84 -23.11 -19.02
N LEU A 136 -0.27 -22.17 -18.27
CA LEU A 136 -0.99 -21.19 -17.45
C LEU A 136 -0.69 -19.75 -17.91
N PRO A 137 -1.62 -18.80 -17.75
CA PRO A 137 -1.33 -17.39 -17.92
C PRO A 137 -0.23 -16.91 -16.95
N GLU A 138 0.66 -16.01 -17.41
CA GLU A 138 1.76 -15.49 -16.57
C GLU A 138 1.25 -14.82 -15.29
N GLN A 139 0.12 -14.10 -15.37
CA GLN A 139 -0.48 -13.43 -14.23
C GLN A 139 -0.94 -14.43 -13.16
N ASP A 140 -1.48 -15.58 -13.58
CA ASP A 140 -1.93 -16.63 -12.66
C ASP A 140 -0.75 -17.34 -11.99
N VAL A 141 0.37 -17.49 -12.69
CA VAL A 141 1.63 -17.95 -12.07
C VAL A 141 2.10 -16.96 -11.01
N LYS A 142 2.10 -15.65 -11.30
CA LYS A 142 2.47 -14.60 -10.33
C LYS A 142 1.55 -14.60 -9.10
N ASN A 143 0.24 -14.64 -9.33
CA ASN A 143 -0.76 -14.69 -8.27
C ASN A 143 -0.58 -15.96 -7.41
N SER A 144 -0.29 -17.10 -8.05
CA SER A 144 -0.03 -18.38 -7.37
C SER A 144 1.21 -18.32 -6.49
N ILE A 145 2.32 -17.77 -6.99
CA ILE A 145 3.54 -17.56 -6.19
C ILE A 145 3.23 -16.67 -5.00
N GLN A 146 2.48 -15.58 -5.18
CA GLN A 146 2.14 -14.68 -4.08
C GLN A 146 1.26 -15.36 -3.01
N LEU A 147 0.27 -16.17 -3.42
CA LEU A 147 -0.54 -16.96 -2.49
C LEU A 147 0.31 -17.97 -1.71
N LEU A 148 1.22 -18.69 -2.38
CA LEU A 148 2.13 -19.64 -1.75
C LEU A 148 3.14 -18.97 -0.80
N LYS A 149 3.58 -17.74 -1.11
CA LYS A 149 4.42 -16.95 -0.20
C LYS A 149 3.65 -16.55 1.05
N ASN A 150 2.41 -16.10 0.89
CA ASN A 150 1.54 -15.72 2.01
C ASN A 150 1.26 -16.90 2.95
N SER A 151 1.09 -18.11 2.41
CA SER A 151 0.92 -19.34 3.19
C SER A 151 2.24 -19.94 3.71
N LYS A 152 3.39 -19.37 3.33
CA LYS A 152 4.75 -19.88 3.61
C LYS A 152 5.05 -21.26 2.98
N ASP A 153 4.25 -21.68 1.99
CA ASP A 153 4.46 -22.90 1.24
C ASP A 153 5.60 -22.80 0.22
N LEU A 154 5.92 -21.59 -0.21
CA LEU A 154 7.01 -21.28 -1.11
C LEU A 154 7.77 -20.06 -0.58
N ILE A 155 9.04 -20.25 -0.22
CA ILE A 155 9.91 -19.19 0.31
C ILE A 155 10.92 -18.84 -0.77
N GLY A 156 10.98 -17.56 -1.13
CA GLY A 156 11.86 -17.06 -2.17
C GLY A 156 11.53 -15.63 -2.56
N PHE A 157 12.27 -15.13 -3.54
CA PHE A 157 12.26 -13.74 -3.93
C PHE A 157 12.17 -13.60 -5.45
N TYR A 158 11.57 -12.50 -5.88
CA TYR A 158 11.64 -12.09 -7.28
C TYR A 158 12.97 -11.39 -7.53
N THR A 159 13.48 -11.55 -8.75
CA THR A 159 14.58 -10.70 -9.25
C THR A 159 14.11 -9.26 -9.40
N THR A 160 15.05 -8.31 -9.49
CA THR A 160 14.72 -6.87 -9.55
C THR A 160 13.89 -6.45 -10.76
N ASP A 161 13.92 -7.23 -11.84
CA ASP A 161 13.09 -7.06 -13.04
C ASP A 161 11.72 -7.79 -12.96
N ASN A 162 11.48 -8.56 -11.89
CA ASN A 162 10.32 -9.44 -11.71
C ASN A 162 10.14 -10.51 -12.80
N GLU A 163 11.19 -10.86 -13.55
CA GLU A 163 11.12 -11.89 -14.60
C GLU A 163 11.38 -13.30 -14.06
N TYR A 164 12.15 -13.42 -12.98
CA TYR A 164 12.50 -14.69 -12.36
C TYR A 164 12.04 -14.74 -10.91
N PHE A 165 11.75 -15.95 -10.44
CA PHE A 165 11.60 -16.23 -9.02
C PHE A 165 12.68 -17.23 -8.59
N ILE A 166 13.36 -16.89 -7.50
CA ILE A 166 14.44 -17.68 -6.91
C ILE A 166 13.99 -18.13 -5.54
N THR A 167 13.92 -19.45 -5.33
CA THR A 167 13.65 -20.04 -4.02
C THR A 167 14.80 -19.76 -3.06
N GLN A 168 14.50 -19.62 -1.77
CA GLN A 168 15.53 -19.36 -0.75
C GLN A 168 16.68 -20.38 -0.78
N PRO A 169 16.43 -21.71 -0.84
CA PRO A 169 17.53 -22.68 -0.85
C PRO A 169 18.47 -22.48 -2.05
N ARG A 170 17.92 -22.13 -3.21
CA ARG A 170 18.73 -21.88 -4.41
C ARG A 170 19.53 -20.58 -4.30
N LEU A 171 18.91 -19.53 -3.76
CA LEU A 171 19.60 -18.27 -3.50
C LEU A 171 20.77 -18.46 -2.52
N ASP A 172 20.54 -19.23 -1.45
CA ASP A 172 21.55 -19.56 -0.44
C ASP A 172 22.74 -20.29 -1.09
N GLU A 173 22.49 -21.28 -1.96
CA GLU A 173 23.53 -21.95 -2.76
C GLU A 173 24.31 -20.99 -3.67
N ASP A 174 23.61 -20.17 -4.46
CA ASP A 174 24.23 -19.22 -5.39
C ASP A 174 25.12 -18.20 -4.65
N ILE A 175 24.70 -17.76 -3.45
CA ILE A 175 25.50 -16.89 -2.58
C ILE A 175 26.75 -17.63 -2.06
N ILE A 176 26.59 -18.86 -1.56
CA ILE A 176 27.72 -19.67 -1.06
C ILE A 176 28.77 -19.92 -2.15
N ASP A 177 28.34 -20.24 -3.36
CA ASP A 177 29.25 -20.49 -4.48
C ASP A 177 30.02 -19.21 -4.86
N PHE A 178 29.34 -18.05 -4.87
CA PHE A 178 30.02 -16.77 -5.09
C PHE A 178 31.05 -16.45 -4.00
N LEU A 179 30.70 -16.72 -2.74
CA LEU A 179 31.59 -16.48 -1.59
C LEU A 179 32.84 -17.38 -1.59
N ARG A 180 32.78 -18.55 -2.21
CA ARG A 180 33.94 -19.44 -2.39
C ARG A 180 34.94 -18.88 -3.39
N GLU A 181 34.46 -18.17 -4.41
CA GLU A 181 35.31 -17.58 -5.46
C GLU A 181 35.91 -16.25 -5.03
N GLU A 182 35.15 -15.41 -4.32
CA GLU A 182 35.59 -14.08 -3.92
C GLU A 182 35.65 -13.89 -2.39
N ARG A 183 36.88 -13.70 -1.88
CA ARG A 183 37.15 -13.52 -0.45
C ARG A 183 36.77 -12.14 0.11
N ARG A 184 36.57 -11.14 -0.76
CA ARG A 184 36.10 -9.79 -0.41
C ARG A 184 35.45 -9.11 -1.61
N PHE A 185 34.27 -8.54 -1.42
CA PHE A 185 33.56 -7.81 -2.46
C PHE A 185 32.48 -6.87 -1.90
N PRO A 186 32.12 -5.79 -2.61
CA PRO A 186 30.93 -4.99 -2.30
C PRO A 186 29.65 -5.82 -2.50
N LEU A 187 28.71 -5.77 -1.57
CA LEU A 187 27.45 -6.52 -1.65
C LEU A 187 26.63 -6.19 -2.91
N ARG A 188 26.71 -4.93 -3.39
CA ARG A 188 26.14 -4.50 -4.68
C ARG A 188 26.63 -5.30 -5.88
N LYS A 189 27.87 -5.81 -5.84
CA LYS A 189 28.41 -6.67 -6.91
C LYS A 189 27.67 -8.00 -6.95
N LEU A 190 27.43 -8.60 -5.78
CA LEU A 190 26.66 -9.85 -5.68
C LEU A 190 25.19 -9.63 -6.06
N ALA A 191 24.59 -8.55 -5.55
CA ALA A 191 23.21 -8.15 -5.88
C ALA A 191 23.01 -7.99 -7.39
N SER A 192 23.90 -7.26 -8.07
CA SER A 192 23.84 -7.12 -9.52
C SER A 192 24.14 -8.42 -10.29
N THR A 193 25.03 -9.28 -9.78
CA THR A 193 25.33 -10.59 -10.39
C THR A 193 24.14 -11.54 -10.32
N LEU A 194 23.44 -11.57 -9.17
CA LEU A 194 22.28 -12.44 -8.98
C LEU A 194 20.97 -11.81 -9.46
N ASN A 195 20.98 -10.52 -9.81
CA ASN A 195 19.82 -9.68 -10.17
C ASN A 195 18.81 -9.56 -9.03
N MET A 196 19.31 -9.27 -7.83
CA MET A 196 18.58 -9.26 -6.56
C MET A 196 18.70 -7.89 -5.88
N ASN A 197 17.73 -7.57 -5.01
CA ASN A 197 17.81 -6.37 -4.19
C ASN A 197 18.93 -6.49 -3.14
N ASP A 198 19.69 -5.41 -2.93
CA ASP A 198 20.75 -5.29 -1.93
C ASP A 198 20.29 -5.79 -0.55
N GLU A 199 19.08 -5.42 -0.10
CA GLU A 199 18.54 -5.81 1.21
C GLU A 199 18.36 -7.32 1.32
N VAL A 200 17.84 -7.97 0.27
CA VAL A 200 17.64 -9.43 0.25
C VAL A 200 18.98 -10.17 0.32
N ILE A 201 20.02 -9.64 -0.33
CA ILE A 201 21.37 -10.21 -0.28
C ILE A 201 21.99 -10.03 1.10
N VAL A 202 21.85 -8.85 1.71
CA VAL A 202 22.31 -8.58 3.08
C VAL A 202 21.66 -9.57 4.05
N ASP A 203 20.33 -9.64 4.05
CA ASP A 203 19.57 -10.53 4.95
C ASP A 203 19.94 -12.00 4.76
N SER A 204 20.12 -12.43 3.50
CA SER A 204 20.50 -13.81 3.18
C SER A 204 21.93 -14.12 3.64
N ILE A 205 22.89 -13.21 3.47
CA ILE A 205 24.26 -13.39 3.97
C ILE A 205 24.28 -13.39 5.50
N GLU A 206 23.58 -12.45 6.15
CA GLU A 206 23.51 -12.39 7.62
C GLU A 206 22.91 -13.69 8.19
N LYS A 207 21.84 -14.20 7.58
CA LYS A 207 21.27 -15.51 7.91
C LYS A 207 22.32 -16.62 7.76
N LEU A 208 23.02 -16.70 6.63
CA LEU A 208 24.02 -17.73 6.38
C LEU A 208 25.22 -17.66 7.35
N VAL A 209 25.64 -16.46 7.74
CA VAL A 209 26.69 -16.24 8.74
C VAL A 209 26.20 -16.65 10.13
N ASN A 210 24.98 -16.28 10.51
CA ASN A 210 24.37 -16.65 11.79
C ASN A 210 24.17 -18.17 11.92
N GLU A 211 23.79 -18.83 10.82
CA GLU A 211 23.66 -20.29 10.72
C GLU A 211 25.02 -21.01 10.59
N LYS A 212 26.13 -20.27 10.57
CA LYS A 212 27.52 -20.76 10.42
C LYS A 212 27.77 -21.53 9.11
N GLN A 213 26.97 -21.29 8.08
CA GLN A 213 27.20 -21.84 6.75
C GLN A 213 28.27 -21.06 5.99
N VAL A 214 28.43 -19.78 6.32
CA VAL A 214 29.43 -18.88 5.75
C VAL A 214 30.28 -18.29 6.88
N SER A 215 31.60 -18.18 6.67
CA SER A 215 32.53 -17.57 7.63
C SER A 215 33.05 -16.23 7.11
N GLY A 216 32.51 -15.15 7.63
CA GLY A 216 32.92 -13.78 7.30
C GLY A 216 32.04 -12.74 7.96
N ALA A 217 32.26 -11.48 7.61
CA ALA A 217 31.54 -10.36 8.17
C ALA A 217 31.20 -9.32 7.10
N ILE A 218 30.09 -8.62 7.31
CA ILE A 218 29.71 -7.45 6.53
C ILE A 218 30.28 -6.20 7.22
N THR A 219 30.98 -5.37 6.46
CA THR A 219 31.53 -4.08 6.93
C THR A 219 30.46 -2.97 6.89
N GLN A 220 30.70 -1.86 7.58
CA GLN A 220 29.86 -0.65 7.51
C GLN A 220 29.79 -0.02 6.10
N LYS A 221 30.64 -0.48 5.17
CA LYS A 221 30.64 -0.03 3.77
C LYS A 221 29.81 -0.95 2.87
N ASN A 222 29.01 -1.86 3.44
CA ASN A 222 28.27 -2.90 2.71
C ASN A 222 29.20 -3.73 1.81
N GLU A 223 30.36 -4.13 2.36
CA GLU A 223 31.25 -5.12 1.74
C GLU A 223 31.27 -6.38 2.60
N PHE A 224 31.22 -7.54 1.96
CA PHE A 224 31.52 -8.80 2.62
C PHE A 224 33.03 -9.03 2.61
N ILE A 225 33.56 -9.54 3.72
CA ILE A 225 34.93 -10.02 3.83
C ILE A 225 34.96 -11.37 4.57
N SER A 226 35.61 -12.36 3.97
CA SER A 226 35.81 -13.68 4.56
C SER A 226 36.67 -13.59 5.82
N ASP A 227 36.42 -14.50 6.77
CA ASP A 227 37.17 -14.54 8.03
C ASP A 227 38.67 -14.75 7.84
N GLU A 228 39.05 -15.55 6.85
CA GLU A 228 40.46 -15.84 6.52
C GLU A 228 41.20 -14.56 6.09
N LEU A 229 40.64 -13.82 5.13
CA LEU A 229 41.25 -12.58 4.65
C LEU A 229 41.23 -11.48 5.71
N LEU A 230 40.17 -11.45 6.52
CA LEU A 230 40.06 -10.50 7.62
C LEU A 230 41.13 -10.76 8.68
N ASP A 231 41.34 -12.04 9.04
CA ASP A 231 42.38 -12.45 9.98
C ASP A 231 43.79 -12.10 9.44
N GLU A 232 44.08 -12.37 8.15
CA GLU A 232 45.34 -11.98 7.49
C GLU A 232 45.57 -10.46 7.51
N ALA A 233 44.57 -9.69 7.06
CA ALA A 233 44.67 -8.23 7.00
C ALA A 233 44.78 -7.59 8.38
N LEU A 234 44.09 -8.13 9.39
CA LEU A 234 44.17 -7.69 10.77
C LEU A 234 45.57 -7.95 11.35
N VAL A 235 46.12 -9.15 11.13
CA VAL A 235 47.48 -9.49 11.54
C VAL A 235 48.48 -8.52 10.91
N ASP A 236 48.40 -8.28 9.60
CA ASP A 236 49.31 -7.37 8.90
C ASP A 236 49.15 -5.90 9.32
N ALA A 237 47.94 -5.49 9.70
CA ALA A 237 47.70 -4.14 10.22
C ALA A 237 48.24 -3.95 11.64
N ILE A 238 48.20 -4.99 12.48
CA ILE A 238 48.65 -4.93 13.88
C ILE A 238 50.16 -5.18 14.00
N ARG A 239 50.72 -6.10 13.21
CA ARG A 239 52.12 -6.56 13.29
C ARG A 239 53.16 -5.42 13.39
N PRO A 240 53.05 -4.29 12.65
CA PRO A 240 54.03 -3.20 12.68
C PRO A 240 54.04 -2.39 13.98
N TYR A 241 52.94 -2.45 14.75
CA TYR A 241 52.72 -1.56 15.88
C TYR A 241 52.86 -2.31 17.21
N SER A 242 53.50 -1.66 18.18
CA SER A 242 53.55 -2.14 19.57
C SER A 242 52.23 -1.84 20.29
N ARG A 243 51.61 -0.72 19.93
CA ARG A 243 50.29 -0.28 20.36
C ARG A 243 49.54 0.32 19.20
N ILE A 244 48.25 0.03 19.07
CA ILE A 244 47.38 0.63 18.06
C ILE A 244 45.99 0.86 18.64
N SER A 245 45.40 2.01 18.34
CA SER A 245 44.05 2.36 18.77
C SER A 245 43.02 1.44 18.11
N ILE A 246 42.07 0.94 18.90
CA ILE A 246 40.94 0.16 18.37
C ILE A 246 40.08 1.04 17.46
N SER A 247 39.91 2.32 17.79
CA SER A 247 39.16 3.28 16.97
C SER A 247 39.81 3.46 15.59
N GLU A 248 41.14 3.52 15.54
CA GLU A 248 41.90 3.62 14.28
C GLU A 248 41.74 2.34 13.43
N LEU A 249 41.84 1.16 14.05
CA LEU A 249 41.58 -0.11 13.37
C LEU A 249 40.13 -0.19 12.88
N ALA A 250 39.16 0.12 13.74
CA ALA A 250 37.73 0.14 13.40
C ALA A 250 37.46 1.01 12.17
N GLN A 251 38.02 2.22 12.13
CA GLN A 251 37.89 3.13 11.00
C GLN A 251 38.59 2.60 9.73
N ARG A 252 39.79 2.03 9.87
CA ARG A 252 40.57 1.49 8.73
C ARG A 252 39.86 0.32 8.06
N PHE A 253 39.25 -0.56 8.84
CA PHE A 253 38.57 -1.76 8.34
C PHE A 253 37.06 -1.55 8.11
N GLY A 254 36.50 -0.41 8.53
CA GLY A 254 35.08 -0.12 8.37
C GLY A 254 34.18 -0.95 9.29
N PHE A 255 34.57 -1.14 10.55
CA PHE A 255 33.76 -1.82 11.57
C PHE A 255 33.45 -0.88 12.73
N THR A 256 32.49 -1.25 13.57
CA THR A 256 32.32 -0.63 14.89
C THR A 256 33.48 -1.01 15.81
N GLU A 257 33.78 -0.18 16.81
CA GLU A 257 34.81 -0.52 17.80
C GLU A 257 34.49 -1.83 18.55
N GLN A 258 33.22 -2.11 18.82
CA GLN A 258 32.79 -3.37 19.43
C GLN A 258 33.10 -4.57 18.54
N ASN A 259 32.75 -4.50 17.25
CA ASN A 259 33.05 -5.59 16.31
C ASN A 259 34.56 -5.74 16.14
N MET A 260 35.31 -4.64 16.09
CA MET A 260 36.77 -4.68 16.04
C MET A 260 37.39 -5.35 17.28
N LYS A 261 36.88 -5.07 18.49
CA LYS A 261 37.30 -5.77 19.72
C LYS A 261 37.05 -7.27 19.64
N LEU A 262 35.89 -7.70 19.15
CA LEU A 262 35.55 -9.11 18.97
C LEU A 262 36.49 -9.80 17.98
N LEU A 263 36.81 -9.12 16.87
CA LEU A 263 37.75 -9.62 15.86
C LEU A 263 39.17 -9.78 16.42
N ILE A 264 39.66 -8.79 17.16
CA ILE A 264 40.97 -8.86 17.82
C ILE A 264 40.99 -9.96 18.88
N ALA A 265 39.96 -10.06 19.72
CA ALA A 265 39.85 -11.12 20.72
C ALA A 265 39.83 -12.51 20.08
N ARG A 266 39.11 -12.67 18.96
CA ARG A 266 39.13 -13.89 18.15
C ARG A 266 40.53 -14.19 17.63
N ALA A 267 41.21 -13.21 17.05
CA ALA A 267 42.57 -13.38 16.52
C ALA A 267 43.59 -13.76 17.61
N ILE A 268 43.45 -13.22 18.83
CA ILE A 268 44.23 -13.61 20.01
C ILE A 268 43.92 -15.06 20.40
N SER A 269 42.63 -15.43 20.48
CA SER A 269 42.21 -16.80 20.84
C SER A 269 42.68 -17.87 19.85
N LYS A 270 42.77 -17.52 18.55
CA LYS A 270 43.34 -18.38 17.49
C LYS A 270 44.88 -18.40 17.49
N GLY A 271 45.54 -17.58 18.30
CA GLY A 271 47.00 -17.46 18.35
C GLY A 271 47.62 -16.72 17.15
N LEU A 272 46.81 -16.02 16.35
CA LEU A 272 47.27 -15.27 15.18
C LEU A 272 48.00 -13.98 15.57
N VAL A 273 47.61 -13.39 16.70
CA VAL A 273 48.20 -12.16 17.24
C VAL A 273 48.47 -12.37 18.72
N VAL A 274 49.67 -11.97 19.18
CA VAL A 274 50.06 -12.06 20.60
C VAL A 274 49.97 -10.67 21.22
N GLY A 275 49.04 -10.48 22.13
CA GLY A 275 48.81 -9.22 22.83
C GLY A 275 47.50 -9.22 23.60
N SER A 276 47.18 -8.08 24.22
CA SER A 276 45.94 -7.87 24.98
C SER A 276 45.28 -6.56 24.57
N ILE A 277 43.96 -6.49 24.78
CA ILE A 277 43.20 -5.24 24.62
C ILE A 277 43.18 -4.55 25.97
N ASP A 278 43.72 -3.33 26.05
CA ASP A 278 43.60 -2.50 27.24
C ASP A 278 42.25 -1.79 27.24
N SER A 279 41.39 -2.18 28.18
CA SER A 279 40.05 -1.62 28.35
C SER A 279 40.04 -0.14 28.77
N VAL A 280 41.15 0.38 29.32
CA VAL A 280 41.24 1.78 29.78
C VAL A 280 41.68 2.71 28.65
N SER A 281 42.73 2.35 27.90
CA SER A 281 43.22 3.17 26.78
C SER A 281 42.48 2.90 25.46
N ASN A 282 41.69 1.83 25.38
CA ASN A 282 41.03 1.37 24.15
C ASN A 282 42.04 1.04 23.02
N GLU A 283 43.19 0.50 23.39
CA GLU A 283 44.27 0.13 22.47
C GLU A 283 44.54 -1.38 22.53
N PHE A 284 44.96 -1.95 21.40
CA PHE A 284 45.63 -3.25 21.39
C PHE A 284 47.10 -3.05 21.76
N ILE A 285 47.61 -3.85 22.70
CA ILE A 285 49.00 -3.84 23.17
C ILE A 285 49.66 -5.19 22.88
N LYS A 286 50.71 -5.17 22.07
CA LYS A 286 51.52 -6.35 21.73
C LYS A 286 52.43 -6.73 22.89
N GLU A 287 52.39 -7.98 23.35
CA GLU A 287 53.35 -8.50 24.33
C GLU A 287 54.70 -8.80 23.64
N SER A 288 55.79 -8.31 24.22
CA SER A 288 57.09 -8.24 23.54
C SER A 288 57.91 -9.53 23.64
N VAL A 289 58.36 -10.03 22.48
CA VAL A 289 59.71 -10.59 22.31
C VAL A 289 60.49 -9.62 21.39
N ILE A 290 61.74 -9.36 21.77
CA ILE A 290 62.68 -8.33 21.26
C ILE A 290 62.98 -8.49 19.75
N PRO A 291 63.31 -7.40 19.03
CA PRO A 291 62.93 -7.19 17.63
C PRO A 291 64.05 -7.43 16.61
N THR A 292 63.67 -7.65 15.35
CA THR A 292 64.55 -7.39 14.19
C THR A 292 63.80 -6.82 13.00
N ALA A 293 64.32 -5.68 12.55
CA ALA A 293 64.33 -5.10 11.20
C ALA A 293 63.01 -4.74 10.48
N LYS A 294 62.88 -3.44 10.20
CA LYS A 294 62.05 -2.85 9.14
C LYS A 294 62.28 -3.55 7.79
N PRO A 295 61.23 -3.83 7.00
CA PRO A 295 61.31 -3.71 5.56
C PRO A 295 60.96 -2.28 5.17
N LEU A 296 61.88 -1.63 4.44
CA LEU A 296 61.51 -0.52 3.57
C LEU A 296 60.58 -1.06 2.48
N ILE A 297 59.39 -0.48 2.35
CA ILE A 297 58.61 -0.61 1.12
C ILE A 297 59.37 0.21 0.08
N ALA A 298 60.05 -0.48 -0.83
CA ALA A 298 60.60 0.14 -2.02
C ALA A 298 59.43 0.50 -2.94
N GLU A 299 59.31 1.79 -3.28
CA GLU A 299 58.59 2.22 -4.47
C GLU A 299 59.22 1.49 -5.67
N GLY A 300 58.48 0.55 -6.25
CA GLY A 300 58.85 -0.01 -7.55
C GLY A 300 58.84 1.12 -8.59
N PRO A 301 59.70 1.06 -9.61
CA PRO A 301 59.76 2.10 -10.63
C PRO A 301 58.39 2.22 -11.31
N GLU A 302 57.77 3.40 -11.28
CA GLU A 302 56.54 3.68 -12.03
C GLU A 302 56.79 3.34 -13.51
N LEU A 303 56.17 2.28 -14.04
CA LEU A 303 56.34 1.85 -15.44
C LEU A 303 55.40 2.61 -16.39
N ILE A 304 54.33 3.21 -15.85
CA ILE A 304 53.38 4.06 -16.55
C ILE A 304 53.24 5.38 -15.78
N ASP A 305 53.47 6.50 -16.46
CA ASP A 305 53.21 7.85 -15.95
C ASP A 305 51.72 8.17 -16.12
N VAL A 306 51.07 8.62 -15.03
CA VAL A 306 49.63 8.89 -14.98
C VAL A 306 49.39 10.34 -14.63
N LYS A 307 48.78 11.08 -15.57
CA LYS A 307 48.36 12.48 -15.41
C LYS A 307 46.85 12.59 -15.43
N ARG A 308 46.33 13.65 -14.83
CA ARG A 308 44.89 13.89 -14.68
C ARG A 308 44.58 15.37 -14.63
N ASP A 309 43.54 15.76 -15.35
CA ASP A 309 42.97 17.11 -15.30
C ASP A 309 41.48 17.09 -15.65
N TYR A 310 40.79 18.21 -15.52
CA TYR A 310 39.36 18.29 -15.81
C TYR A 310 38.95 19.64 -16.39
N ASP A 311 37.86 19.63 -17.15
CA ASP A 311 37.18 20.81 -17.68
C ASP A 311 35.65 20.70 -17.56
N TYR A 312 34.95 21.79 -17.88
CA TYR A 312 33.49 21.89 -17.74
C TYR A 312 32.87 21.93 -19.12
N ILE A 313 31.82 21.14 -19.34
CA ILE A 313 31.17 21.02 -20.64
C ILE A 313 29.67 20.89 -20.42
N GLY A 314 28.90 21.88 -20.85
CA GLY A 314 27.44 21.76 -20.99
C GLY A 314 26.68 21.43 -19.70
N GLY A 315 27.17 21.86 -18.53
CA GLY A 315 26.55 21.51 -17.24
C GLY A 315 27.15 20.30 -16.54
N ASP A 316 28.07 19.59 -17.21
CA ASP A 316 28.80 18.45 -16.67
C ASP A 316 30.30 18.76 -16.53
N ILE A 317 31.03 17.85 -15.89
CA ILE A 317 32.48 17.90 -15.75
C ILE A 317 33.07 16.76 -16.58
N ARG A 318 33.99 17.08 -17.49
CA ARG A 318 34.81 16.09 -18.17
C ARG A 318 36.14 15.96 -17.44
N PHE A 319 36.42 14.77 -16.95
CA PHE A 319 37.65 14.44 -16.23
C PHE A 319 38.49 13.49 -17.06
N LYS A 320 39.71 13.91 -17.37
CA LYS A 320 40.61 13.21 -18.28
C LYS A 320 41.77 12.59 -17.52
N VAL A 321 41.99 11.30 -17.72
CA VAL A 321 43.18 10.58 -17.23
C VAL A 321 44.06 10.24 -18.44
N ALA A 322 45.28 10.76 -18.45
CA ALA A 322 46.28 10.53 -19.48
C ALA A 322 47.33 9.53 -18.97
N LEU A 323 47.50 8.44 -19.70
CA LEU A 323 48.42 7.34 -19.41
C LEU A 323 49.57 7.39 -20.40
N ARG A 324 50.81 7.31 -19.92
CA ARG A 324 52.01 7.25 -20.77
C ARG A 324 52.88 6.06 -20.38
N ASN A 325 53.14 5.17 -21.32
CA ASN A 325 54.07 4.06 -21.11
C ASN A 325 55.51 4.58 -21.18
N ILE A 326 56.24 4.51 -20.07
CA ILE A 326 57.66 4.94 -20.00
C ILE A 326 58.64 3.76 -20.07
N THR A 327 58.14 2.55 -20.24
CA THR A 327 58.96 1.35 -20.44
C THR A 327 59.41 1.21 -21.89
N LYS A 328 60.35 0.29 -22.13
CA LYS A 328 60.82 -0.10 -23.47
C LYS A 328 59.94 -1.18 -24.13
N THR A 329 58.89 -1.64 -23.45
CA THR A 329 58.06 -2.77 -23.85
C THR A 329 56.59 -2.37 -23.91
N THR A 330 55.78 -3.08 -24.70
CA THR A 330 54.34 -2.80 -24.79
C THR A 330 53.62 -3.27 -23.52
N VAL A 331 52.68 -2.46 -23.03
CA VAL A 331 51.77 -2.82 -21.93
C VAL A 331 50.35 -3.00 -22.48
N SER A 332 49.57 -3.90 -21.89
CA SER A 332 48.24 -4.28 -22.39
C SER A 332 47.23 -4.45 -21.26
N LYS A 333 45.95 -4.65 -21.63
CA LYS A 333 44.83 -4.84 -20.67
C LYS A 333 44.72 -3.71 -19.64
N ILE A 334 44.85 -2.47 -20.11
CA ILE A 334 44.87 -1.31 -19.22
C ILE A 334 43.43 -0.94 -18.87
N SER A 335 43.15 -0.79 -17.57
CA SER A 335 41.86 -0.36 -17.06
C SER A 335 42.04 0.78 -16.07
N VAL A 336 41.29 1.85 -16.25
CA VAL A 336 41.25 3.01 -15.37
C VAL A 336 39.93 2.98 -14.61
N LEU A 337 40.00 2.78 -13.29
CA LEU A 337 38.86 2.82 -12.39
C LEU A 337 38.93 4.10 -11.54
N LEU A 338 37.91 4.96 -11.63
CA LEU A 338 37.79 6.15 -10.78
C LEU A 338 36.87 5.91 -9.57
N SER A 339 37.27 6.47 -8.44
CA SER A 339 36.45 6.66 -7.25
C SER A 339 35.96 8.11 -7.23
N VAL A 340 34.65 8.29 -7.36
CA VAL A 340 33.99 9.59 -7.46
C VAL A 340 33.06 9.77 -6.25
N PRO A 341 33.08 10.92 -5.54
CA PRO A 341 32.19 11.16 -4.41
C PRO A 341 30.72 11.31 -4.84
N ASP A 342 29.78 11.01 -3.92
CA ASP A 342 28.32 11.01 -4.13
C ASP A 342 27.73 12.35 -4.61
N GLN A 343 28.49 13.45 -4.50
CA GLN A 343 28.10 14.76 -5.04
C GLN A 343 28.10 14.81 -6.58
N PHE A 344 28.60 13.76 -7.26
CA PHE A 344 28.61 13.63 -8.71
C PHE A 344 27.97 12.30 -9.14
N GLN A 345 27.15 12.35 -10.18
CA GLN A 345 26.62 11.19 -10.88
C GLN A 345 27.53 10.86 -12.07
N ILE A 346 27.78 9.57 -12.32
CA ILE A 346 28.66 9.09 -13.40
C ILE A 346 28.03 7.85 -14.07
N ASP A 347 28.02 7.81 -15.39
CA ASP A 347 27.45 6.68 -16.13
C ASP A 347 28.37 5.46 -16.14
N ARG A 348 29.69 5.69 -16.19
CA ARG A 348 30.73 4.64 -16.21
C ARG A 348 31.94 5.08 -15.41
N ASN A 349 32.31 4.33 -14.38
CA ASN A 349 33.50 4.59 -13.57
C ASN A 349 34.75 3.82 -14.02
N VAL A 350 34.63 3.01 -15.07
CA VAL A 350 35.73 2.23 -15.66
C VAL A 350 35.87 2.51 -17.15
N GLU A 351 37.09 2.84 -17.57
CA GLU A 351 37.50 2.95 -18.97
C GLU A 351 38.64 1.97 -19.28
N LYS A 352 38.72 1.51 -20.53
CA LYS A 352 39.72 0.50 -20.97
C LYS A 352 40.55 1.01 -22.15
N VAL A 353 41.84 0.69 -22.11
CA VAL A 353 42.78 0.90 -23.23
C VAL A 353 43.42 -0.45 -23.54
N GLU A 354 43.29 -0.91 -24.79
CA GLU A 354 43.72 -2.26 -25.16
C GLU A 354 45.23 -2.45 -25.04
N ILE A 355 46.01 -1.55 -25.66
CA ILE A 355 47.46 -1.64 -25.79
C ILE A 355 48.06 -0.23 -25.72
N LEU A 356 49.23 -0.09 -25.08
CA LEU A 356 50.02 1.15 -25.04
C LEU A 356 51.49 0.83 -25.36
N ASN A 357 51.96 1.29 -26.52
CA ASN A 357 53.34 1.04 -26.96
C ASN A 357 54.36 1.88 -26.17
N PRO A 358 55.66 1.53 -26.21
CA PRO A 358 56.72 2.33 -25.59
C PRO A 358 56.64 3.81 -25.98
N ASN A 359 56.63 4.71 -24.98
CA ASN A 359 56.47 6.17 -25.10
C ASN A 359 55.11 6.66 -25.64
N GLU A 360 54.15 5.79 -25.93
CA GLU A 360 52.81 6.19 -26.35
C GLU A 360 52.02 6.80 -25.19
N THR A 361 51.18 7.80 -25.48
CA THR A 361 50.26 8.42 -24.52
C THR A 361 48.82 8.27 -24.99
N ARG A 362 47.93 7.79 -24.13
CA ARG A 362 46.48 7.68 -24.38
C ARG A 362 45.71 8.36 -23.25
N GLY A 363 44.65 9.08 -23.61
CA GLY A 363 43.73 9.68 -22.65
C GLY A 363 42.38 8.97 -22.66
N VAL A 364 41.80 8.79 -21.48
CA VAL A 364 40.39 8.37 -21.29
C VAL A 364 39.63 9.49 -20.60
N ASP A 365 38.40 9.72 -21.04
CA ASP A 365 37.55 10.81 -20.58
C ASP A 365 36.36 10.23 -19.78
N PHE A 366 36.05 10.82 -18.63
CA PHE A 366 34.88 10.49 -17.81
C PHE A 366 33.97 11.71 -17.72
N ILE A 367 32.66 11.54 -17.85
CA ILE A 367 31.67 12.62 -17.72
C ILE A 367 30.97 12.49 -16.37
N PHE A 368 30.97 13.57 -15.59
CA PHE A 368 30.31 13.65 -14.30
C PHE A 368 29.23 14.72 -14.29
N THR A 369 28.05 14.35 -13.82
CA THR A 369 26.95 15.28 -13.60
C THR A 369 26.90 15.70 -12.14
N PRO A 370 27.17 16.99 -11.81
CA PRO A 370 27.13 17.46 -10.44
C PRO A 370 25.69 17.49 -9.89
N LEU A 371 25.52 16.98 -8.67
CA LEU A 371 24.26 16.98 -7.93
C LEU A 371 24.21 18.10 -6.88
N ALA A 372 25.38 18.58 -6.44
CA ALA A 372 25.51 19.67 -5.48
C ALA A 372 26.73 20.55 -5.79
N CYS A 373 26.68 21.80 -5.34
CA CYS A 373 27.85 22.68 -5.31
C CYS A 373 28.79 22.27 -4.18
N GLY A 374 30.10 22.25 -4.45
CA GLY A 374 31.08 21.81 -3.47
C GLY A 374 32.42 21.41 -4.08
N LYS A 375 33.34 21.01 -3.20
CA LYS A 375 34.65 20.46 -3.56
C LYS A 375 34.62 18.96 -3.37
N GLY A 376 35.05 18.20 -4.37
CA GLY A 376 35.17 16.74 -4.29
C GLY A 376 36.55 16.31 -4.76
N GLN A 377 37.11 15.28 -4.14
CA GLN A 377 38.37 14.69 -4.60
C GLN A 377 38.09 13.47 -5.45
N ILE A 378 38.67 13.45 -6.63
CA ILE A 378 38.58 12.34 -7.58
C ILE A 378 39.94 11.68 -7.64
N PHE A 379 39.96 10.38 -7.37
CA PHE A 379 41.14 9.53 -7.40
C PHE A 379 40.75 8.18 -7.98
N GLY A 380 41.70 7.27 -8.13
CA GLY A 380 41.43 5.99 -8.77
C GLY A 380 42.65 5.12 -8.90
N THR A 381 42.50 4.04 -9.67
CA THR A 381 43.57 3.08 -9.92
C THR A 381 43.63 2.76 -11.41
N VAL A 382 44.85 2.68 -11.94
CA VAL A 382 45.15 2.16 -13.27
C VAL A 382 45.74 0.78 -13.09
N SER A 383 45.08 -0.27 -13.59
CA SER A 383 45.61 -1.64 -13.62
C SER A 383 46.03 -2.01 -15.03
N TYR A 384 47.16 -2.69 -15.21
CA TYR A 384 47.65 -3.12 -16.52
C TYR A 384 48.49 -4.40 -16.42
N THR A 385 48.78 -5.02 -17.57
CA THR A 385 49.68 -6.17 -17.69
C THR A 385 50.91 -5.78 -18.50
N ASP A 386 52.09 -6.10 -18.01
CA ASP A 386 53.33 -5.85 -18.74
C ASP A 386 53.57 -6.88 -19.87
N ALA A 387 54.68 -6.75 -20.59
CA ALA A 387 55.05 -7.65 -21.69
C ALA A 387 55.42 -9.08 -21.22
N PHE A 388 55.63 -9.30 -19.93
CA PHE A 388 55.92 -10.60 -19.33
C PHE A 388 54.67 -11.29 -18.77
N GLY A 389 53.52 -10.61 -18.82
CA GLY A 389 52.25 -11.12 -18.32
C GLY A 389 51.99 -10.80 -16.84
N GLU A 390 52.84 -10.00 -16.19
CA GLU A 390 52.66 -9.67 -14.77
C GLU A 390 51.68 -8.49 -14.60
N PRO A 391 50.72 -8.58 -13.67
CA PRO A 391 49.79 -7.50 -13.38
C PRO A 391 50.45 -6.42 -12.52
N HIS A 392 50.20 -5.17 -12.87
CA HIS A 392 50.69 -3.99 -12.16
C HIS A 392 49.55 -3.01 -11.90
N SER A 393 49.71 -2.17 -10.87
CA SER A 393 48.77 -1.11 -10.55
C SER A 393 49.48 0.20 -10.22
N VAL A 394 48.93 1.31 -10.72
CA VAL A 394 49.39 2.67 -10.44
C VAL A 394 48.22 3.49 -9.92
N THR A 395 48.44 4.23 -8.83
CA THR A 395 47.40 5.07 -8.23
C THR A 395 47.22 6.37 -9.03
N VAL A 396 45.98 6.69 -9.41
CA VAL A 396 45.63 8.03 -9.90
C VAL A 396 45.57 8.96 -8.69
N ARG A 397 46.59 9.81 -8.55
CA ARG A 397 46.68 10.73 -7.40
C ARG A 397 45.46 11.65 -7.32
N PRO A 398 44.90 11.90 -6.12
CA PRO A 398 43.72 12.75 -5.95
C PRO A 398 43.84 14.10 -6.66
N LYS A 399 42.73 14.51 -7.28
CA LYS A 399 42.53 15.81 -7.92
C LYS A 399 41.25 16.42 -7.35
N GLU A 400 41.36 17.63 -6.79
CA GLU A 400 40.21 18.40 -6.33
C GLU A 400 39.44 18.96 -7.52
N VAL A 401 38.16 18.63 -7.62
CA VAL A 401 37.18 19.20 -8.56
C VAL A 401 36.26 20.11 -7.76
N TRP A 402 35.98 21.31 -8.28
CA TRP A 402 35.28 22.35 -7.52
C TRP A 402 34.12 22.97 -8.30
N VAL A 403 32.90 22.59 -7.94
CA VAL A 403 31.66 23.17 -8.47
C VAL A 403 31.26 24.36 -7.59
N LYS A 404 31.17 25.55 -8.18
CA LYS A 404 30.78 26.77 -7.46
C LYS A 404 29.33 27.15 -7.79
N CYS A 405 28.53 27.38 -6.75
CA CYS A 405 27.26 28.07 -6.91
C CYS A 405 27.53 29.58 -7.01
N PRO A 406 27.11 30.26 -8.10
CA PRO A 406 27.21 31.70 -8.17
C PRO A 406 26.17 32.34 -7.25
N LEU A 407 26.61 33.22 -6.34
CA LEU A 407 25.71 34.14 -5.67
C LEU A 407 25.22 35.15 -6.71
N VAL A 408 23.93 35.19 -7.00
CA VAL A 408 23.34 36.08 -8.00
C VAL A 408 22.57 37.23 -7.35
N LYS A 409 22.45 38.34 -8.06
CA LYS A 409 21.55 39.47 -7.78
C LYS A 409 20.69 39.75 -9.00
N SER A 410 19.48 40.22 -8.74
CA SER A 410 18.56 40.62 -9.79
C SER A 410 19.13 41.81 -10.57
N GLN A 411 18.93 41.78 -11.88
CA GLN A 411 19.19 42.89 -12.76
C GLN A 411 18.04 42.93 -13.75
N LEU A 412 17.18 43.93 -13.60
CA LEU A 412 16.10 44.16 -14.56
C LEU A 412 16.73 44.62 -15.88
N THR A 413 16.35 43.95 -16.96
CA THR A 413 16.86 44.16 -18.31
C THR A 413 15.67 44.08 -19.27
N SER A 414 15.69 44.87 -20.35
CA SER A 414 14.64 44.79 -21.37
C SER A 414 14.76 43.53 -22.23
N SER A 415 13.67 43.07 -22.86
CA SER A 415 13.70 41.86 -23.71
C SER A 415 14.72 41.96 -24.84
N SER A 416 14.87 43.13 -25.47
CA SER A 416 15.85 43.36 -26.54
C SER A 416 17.31 43.32 -26.06
N GLU A 417 17.58 43.81 -24.85
CA GLU A 417 18.91 43.71 -24.23
C GLU A 417 19.24 42.28 -23.80
N ALA A 418 18.25 41.51 -23.33
CA ALA A 418 18.44 40.10 -23.00
C ALA A 418 18.81 39.29 -24.25
N ASP A 419 18.17 39.54 -25.39
CA ASP A 419 18.52 38.89 -26.66
C ASP A 419 19.93 39.27 -27.11
N LEU A 420 20.33 40.53 -26.95
CA LEU A 420 21.71 40.95 -27.23
C LEU A 420 22.72 40.18 -26.36
N TRP A 421 22.42 39.98 -25.06
CA TRP A 421 23.29 39.20 -24.18
C TRP A 421 23.38 37.74 -24.60
N LYS A 422 22.27 37.12 -25.03
CA LYS A 422 22.25 35.75 -25.54
C LYS A 422 23.19 35.56 -26.74
N THR A 423 23.36 36.57 -27.60
CA THR A 423 24.31 36.50 -28.74
C THR A 423 25.78 36.61 -28.33
N GLN A 424 26.07 37.17 -27.15
CA GLN A 424 27.43 37.44 -26.68
C GLN A 424 27.95 36.41 -25.66
N LEU A 425 27.04 35.68 -25.01
CA LEU A 425 27.33 34.74 -23.94
C LEU A 425 27.31 33.29 -24.43
N GLN A 426 27.95 32.38 -23.69
CA GLN A 426 27.92 30.96 -24.00
C GLN A 426 26.67 30.32 -23.41
N LYS A 427 26.01 29.48 -24.21
CA LYS A 427 24.81 28.71 -23.82
C LYS A 427 25.21 27.38 -23.17
N SER A 428 24.54 27.00 -22.09
CA SER A 428 24.56 25.66 -21.49
C SER A 428 23.13 25.22 -21.19
N THR A 429 22.80 23.96 -21.46
CA THR A 429 21.43 23.45 -21.42
C THR A 429 21.34 22.24 -20.50
N THR A 430 20.26 22.13 -19.74
CA THR A 430 19.84 20.89 -19.09
C THR A 430 18.37 20.60 -19.34
N THR A 431 18.00 19.33 -19.27
CA THR A 431 16.60 18.89 -19.22
C THR A 431 16.27 18.24 -17.88
N ILE A 432 15.01 18.31 -17.47
CA ILE A 432 14.46 17.73 -16.24
C ILE A 432 13.18 17.00 -16.61
N ASP A 433 13.05 15.75 -16.16
CA ASP A 433 11.87 14.93 -16.41
C ASP A 433 10.69 15.37 -15.53
N SER A 434 9.58 15.71 -16.17
CA SER A 434 8.32 16.11 -15.53
C SER A 434 7.17 15.12 -15.78
N THR A 435 7.48 13.89 -16.19
CA THR A 435 6.49 12.80 -16.37
C THR A 435 5.56 12.67 -15.16
N GLY A 436 4.25 12.56 -15.40
CA GLY A 436 3.22 12.44 -14.37
C GLY A 436 2.71 13.76 -13.77
N ILE A 437 3.22 14.91 -14.22
CA ILE A 437 2.73 16.25 -13.84
C ILE A 437 2.18 16.94 -15.10
N PRO A 438 1.00 17.62 -15.04
CA PRO A 438 0.51 18.43 -16.14
C PRO A 438 1.54 19.46 -16.63
N ILE A 439 1.65 19.62 -17.95
CA ILE A 439 2.71 20.44 -18.57
C ILE A 439 2.73 21.90 -18.07
N LEU A 440 1.55 22.48 -17.80
CA LEU A 440 1.42 23.85 -17.29
C LEU A 440 1.92 23.97 -15.85
N GLU A 441 1.59 23.00 -15.00
CA GLU A 441 2.03 22.96 -13.60
C GLU A 441 3.54 22.74 -13.52
N ALA A 442 4.09 21.82 -14.33
CA ALA A 442 5.53 21.60 -14.43
C ALA A 442 6.27 22.88 -14.86
N PHE A 443 5.71 23.62 -15.82
CA PHE A 443 6.23 24.92 -16.25
C PHE A 443 6.20 25.97 -15.13
N GLN A 444 5.10 26.05 -14.38
CA GLN A 444 4.95 26.96 -13.24
C GLN A 444 5.95 26.65 -12.13
N ILE A 445 6.08 25.39 -11.74
CA ILE A 445 7.08 24.93 -10.77
C ILE A 445 8.48 25.35 -11.23
N GLY A 446 8.80 25.10 -12.50
CA GLY A 446 10.06 25.55 -13.11
C GLY A 446 10.29 27.06 -12.92
N CYS A 447 9.31 27.89 -13.28
CA CYS A 447 9.42 29.34 -13.16
C CYS A 447 9.57 29.82 -11.71
N GLU A 448 8.80 29.25 -10.79
CA GLU A 448 8.80 29.63 -9.37
C GLU A 448 10.13 29.32 -8.70
N GLN A 449 10.70 28.14 -8.97
CA GLN A 449 12.00 27.77 -8.42
C GLN A 449 13.12 28.68 -8.93
N ILE A 450 13.02 29.19 -10.16
CA ILE A 450 14.01 30.12 -10.74
C ILE A 450 13.80 31.54 -10.20
N ALA A 451 12.56 31.99 -10.05
CA ALA A 451 12.23 33.28 -9.47
C ALA A 451 12.70 33.39 -8.00
N ALA A 452 12.69 32.28 -7.26
CA ALA A 452 13.21 32.20 -5.89
C ALA A 452 14.73 32.46 -5.77
N LEU A 453 15.47 32.55 -6.88
CA LEU A 453 16.93 32.71 -6.92
C LEU A 453 17.39 34.18 -7.04
N ASP A 454 16.56 35.13 -6.65
CA ASP A 454 16.81 36.57 -6.81
C ASP A 454 17.13 36.96 -8.27
N LEU A 455 16.54 36.29 -9.26
CA LEU A 455 16.63 36.69 -10.68
C LEU A 455 15.43 37.57 -11.05
N ALA A 456 15.64 38.55 -11.92
CA ALA A 456 14.57 39.39 -12.42
C ALA A 456 13.87 38.70 -13.60
N GLU A 457 12.54 38.57 -13.55
CA GLU A 457 11.77 38.08 -14.70
C GLU A 457 11.73 39.15 -15.80
N VAL A 458 12.21 38.80 -16.99
CA VAL A 458 12.22 39.66 -18.18
C VAL A 458 10.93 39.52 -18.98
N GLY A 459 10.38 38.30 -19.00
CA GLY A 459 9.10 38.01 -19.64
C GLY A 459 8.74 36.53 -19.55
N ARG A 460 7.44 36.27 -19.57
CA ARG A 460 6.82 34.94 -19.51
C ARG A 460 5.70 34.83 -20.53
N ASN A 461 5.62 33.70 -21.21
CA ASN A 461 4.56 33.34 -22.13
C ASN A 461 4.00 31.98 -21.75
N GLU A 462 2.81 31.97 -21.15
CA GLU A 462 2.15 30.74 -20.69
C GLU A 462 1.59 29.89 -21.84
N VAL A 463 1.37 30.46 -23.02
CA VAL A 463 0.89 29.73 -24.20
C VAL A 463 2.06 29.01 -24.89
N ALA A 464 3.19 29.69 -25.05
CA ALA A 464 4.42 29.10 -25.59
C ALA A 464 5.20 28.29 -24.55
N LEU A 465 4.80 28.36 -23.27
CA LEU A 465 5.46 27.74 -22.13
C LEU A 465 6.96 28.10 -22.07
N THR A 466 7.25 29.40 -22.18
CA THR A 466 8.61 29.95 -22.11
C THR A 466 8.70 31.12 -21.12
N ALA A 467 9.78 31.19 -20.35
CA ALA A 467 10.07 32.29 -19.44
C ALA A 467 11.56 32.64 -19.45
N THR A 468 11.89 33.94 -19.42
CA THR A 468 13.27 34.44 -19.40
C THR A 468 13.52 35.25 -18.14
N PHE A 469 14.64 34.97 -17.48
CA PHE A 469 15.10 35.63 -16.26
C PHE A 469 16.51 36.18 -16.44
N SER A 470 16.82 37.33 -15.82
CA SER A 470 18.11 37.99 -15.90
C SER A 470 18.71 38.31 -14.53
N GLY A 471 20.03 38.24 -14.44
CA GLY A 471 20.77 38.55 -13.24
C GLY A 471 22.25 38.80 -13.48
N ILE A 472 22.96 39.09 -12.40
CA ILE A 472 24.41 39.28 -12.37
C ILE A 472 25.00 38.48 -11.21
N ALA A 473 26.12 37.81 -11.43
CA ALA A 473 26.89 37.17 -10.37
C ALA A 473 27.49 38.24 -9.43
N LYS A 474 27.15 38.21 -8.14
CA LYS A 474 27.58 39.17 -7.10
C LYS A 474 29.10 39.28 -6.96
N VAL A 475 29.83 38.20 -7.20
CA VAL A 475 31.30 38.14 -6.99
C VAL A 475 32.09 38.51 -8.24
N THR A 476 31.70 38.03 -9.42
CA THR A 476 32.45 38.26 -10.66
C THR A 476 31.90 39.40 -11.50
N GLY A 477 30.66 39.84 -11.24
CA GLY A 477 29.97 40.82 -12.09
C GLY A 477 29.51 40.27 -13.44
N ASN A 478 29.62 38.95 -13.67
CA ASN A 478 29.22 38.33 -14.92
C ASN A 478 27.70 38.40 -15.10
N ARG A 479 27.29 38.72 -16.33
CA ARG A 479 25.88 38.68 -16.75
C ARG A 479 25.40 37.25 -16.88
N LEU A 480 24.13 37.03 -16.51
CA LEU A 480 23.49 35.74 -16.55
C LEU A 480 22.05 35.86 -17.05
N ILE A 481 21.68 35.02 -18.02
CA ILE A 481 20.29 34.83 -18.45
C ILE A 481 19.92 33.37 -18.21
N VAL A 482 18.73 33.14 -17.67
CA VAL A 482 18.13 31.81 -17.54
C VAL A 482 16.84 31.79 -18.34
N GLU A 483 16.65 30.76 -19.17
CA GLU A 483 15.42 30.53 -19.90
C GLU A 483 14.85 29.17 -19.50
N VAL A 484 13.56 29.18 -19.14
CA VAL A 484 12.77 27.99 -18.82
C VAL A 484 11.84 27.76 -19.99
N SER A 485 11.83 26.55 -20.55
CA SER A 485 10.89 26.17 -21.60
C SER A 485 10.41 24.73 -21.45
N MET A 486 9.28 24.39 -22.06
CA MET A 486 8.76 23.02 -22.06
C MET A 486 9.00 22.30 -23.38
N ALA A 487 9.44 21.04 -23.31
CA ALA A 487 9.51 20.12 -24.44
C ALA A 487 8.78 18.83 -24.08
N THR A 488 7.54 18.67 -24.57
CA THR A 488 6.64 17.54 -24.23
C THR A 488 6.48 17.33 -22.73
N ASP A 489 7.25 16.41 -22.15
CA ASP A 489 7.27 15.97 -20.76
C ASP A 489 8.53 16.42 -19.99
N LYS A 490 9.33 17.33 -20.56
CA LYS A 490 10.59 17.81 -19.98
C LYS A 490 10.62 19.32 -19.82
N ILE A 491 11.13 19.76 -18.67
CA ILE A 491 11.52 21.16 -18.47
C ILE A 491 12.93 21.32 -19.02
N VAL A 492 13.10 22.25 -19.96
CA VAL A 492 14.39 22.63 -20.54
C VAL A 492 14.84 23.92 -19.87
N LEU A 493 16.03 23.89 -19.28
CA LEU A 493 16.68 25.06 -18.69
C LEU A 493 17.91 25.43 -19.50
N ASP A 494 17.93 26.65 -19.99
CA ASP A 494 19.07 27.23 -20.71
C ASP A 494 19.70 28.34 -19.86
N ILE A 495 21.01 28.27 -19.63
CA ILE A 495 21.80 29.34 -19.03
C ILE A 495 22.73 29.95 -20.07
N TYR A 496 22.76 31.28 -20.10
CA TYR A 496 23.72 32.06 -20.87
C TYR A 496 24.63 32.82 -19.92
N THR A 497 25.94 32.54 -19.97
CA THR A 497 26.96 33.25 -19.16
C THR A 497 28.34 33.20 -19.82
N SER A 498 29.28 34.01 -19.34
CA SER A 498 30.66 34.06 -19.82
C SER A 498 31.58 33.03 -19.14
N ASP A 499 31.15 32.43 -18.03
CA ASP A 499 31.92 31.46 -17.24
C ASP A 499 31.20 30.11 -17.18
N GLN A 500 31.71 29.11 -17.92
CA GLN A 500 31.14 27.77 -17.91
C GLN A 500 31.16 27.09 -16.53
N LYS A 501 32.09 27.47 -15.64
CA LYS A 501 32.12 26.92 -14.27
C LYS A 501 30.89 27.38 -13.47
N GLN A 502 30.48 28.63 -13.68
CA GLN A 502 29.28 29.20 -13.08
C GLN A 502 28.02 28.59 -13.69
N ALA A 503 28.00 28.38 -15.01
CA ALA A 503 26.90 27.72 -15.70
C ALA A 503 26.65 26.31 -15.13
N THR A 504 27.70 25.49 -15.02
CA THR A 504 27.59 24.12 -14.51
C THR A 504 27.09 24.05 -13.08
N GLY A 505 27.65 24.87 -12.16
CA GLY A 505 27.20 24.87 -10.77
C GLY A 505 25.77 25.39 -10.61
N PHE A 506 25.37 26.38 -11.41
CA PHE A 506 24.04 26.97 -11.31
C PHE A 506 22.95 26.08 -11.93
N LEU A 507 23.22 25.44 -13.09
CA LEU A 507 22.35 24.43 -13.67
C LEU A 507 22.10 23.28 -12.70
N ALA A 508 23.14 22.75 -12.05
CA ALA A 508 23.00 21.67 -11.06
C ALA A 508 22.11 22.08 -9.89
N TYR A 509 22.29 23.29 -9.38
CA TYR A 509 21.50 23.81 -8.27
C TYR A 509 20.01 23.98 -8.64
N MET A 510 19.73 24.62 -9.78
CA MET A 510 18.36 24.82 -10.27
C MET A 510 17.67 23.49 -10.60
N ARG A 511 18.39 22.56 -11.22
CA ARG A 511 17.92 21.20 -11.53
C ARG A 511 17.46 20.50 -10.25
N ASN A 512 18.25 20.58 -9.18
CA ASN A 512 17.92 19.94 -7.92
C ASN A 512 16.68 20.56 -7.25
N LEU A 513 16.58 21.90 -7.22
CA LEU A 513 15.42 22.60 -6.67
C LEU A 513 14.12 22.21 -7.37
N ILE A 514 14.13 22.24 -8.71
CA ILE A 514 12.96 21.87 -9.52
C ILE A 514 12.62 20.39 -9.32
N LYS A 515 13.61 19.50 -9.29
CA LYS A 515 13.38 18.06 -9.07
C LYS A 515 12.70 17.79 -7.72
N ILE A 516 13.17 18.45 -6.64
CA ILE A 516 12.56 18.32 -5.31
C ILE A 516 11.09 18.75 -5.34
N SER A 517 10.78 19.90 -5.96
CA SER A 517 9.40 20.40 -6.04
C SER A 517 8.50 19.47 -6.87
N LEU A 518 8.98 18.98 -8.02
CA LEU A 518 8.23 18.00 -8.82
C LEU A 518 7.95 16.70 -8.03
N ASP A 519 8.93 16.19 -7.28
CA ASP A 519 8.77 14.98 -6.46
C ASP A 519 7.80 15.20 -5.28
N VAL A 520 7.66 16.42 -4.77
CA VAL A 520 6.63 16.77 -3.79
C VAL A 520 5.24 16.77 -4.43
N SER A 521 5.06 17.46 -5.56
CA SER A 521 3.77 17.50 -6.28
C SER A 521 3.28 16.09 -6.68
N ARG A 522 4.16 15.23 -7.18
CA ARG A 522 3.82 13.82 -7.49
C ARG A 522 3.29 13.07 -6.26
N ARG A 523 3.95 13.21 -5.12
CA ARG A 523 3.57 12.52 -3.87
C ARG A 523 2.22 12.99 -3.34
N LEU A 524 1.95 14.30 -3.42
CA LEU A 524 0.66 14.86 -3.01
C LEU A 524 -0.48 14.34 -3.89
N ARG A 525 -0.28 14.25 -5.20
CA ARG A 525 -1.29 13.75 -6.15
C ARG A 525 -1.64 12.27 -5.94
N VAL A 526 -0.64 11.41 -5.75
CA VAL A 526 -0.88 9.99 -5.44
C VAL A 526 -1.66 9.84 -4.13
N LYS A 527 -1.40 10.73 -3.16
CA LYS A 527 -2.13 10.72 -1.88
C LYS A 527 -3.58 11.18 -2.04
N SER A 528 -3.86 12.23 -2.82
CA SER A 528 -5.22 12.71 -3.06
C SER A 528 -6.04 11.73 -3.90
N GLU A 529 -5.45 11.07 -4.90
CA GLU A 529 -6.12 10.01 -5.67
C GLU A 529 -6.52 8.82 -4.78
N LYS A 530 -5.63 8.37 -3.90
CA LYS A 530 -5.93 7.31 -2.92
C LYS A 530 -7.08 7.71 -1.97
N LEU A 531 -7.11 8.96 -1.53
CA LEU A 531 -8.20 9.47 -0.70
C LEU A 531 -9.53 9.48 -1.48
N GLY A 532 -9.52 9.85 -2.76
CA GLY A 532 -10.71 9.80 -3.62
C GLY A 532 -11.28 8.39 -3.77
N VAL A 533 -10.41 7.37 -3.95
CA VAL A 533 -10.81 5.96 -3.98
C VAL A 533 -11.47 5.56 -2.66
N LYS A 534 -10.88 5.94 -1.51
CA LYS A 534 -11.47 5.65 -0.20
C LYS A 534 -12.86 6.28 -0.03
N VAL A 535 -13.09 7.52 -0.48
CA VAL A 535 -14.43 8.14 -0.44
C VAL A 535 -15.43 7.30 -1.24
N LEU A 536 -15.10 6.90 -2.47
CA LEU A 536 -15.99 6.06 -3.28
C LEU A 536 -16.25 4.69 -2.64
N SER A 537 -15.21 4.06 -2.11
CA SER A 537 -15.34 2.77 -1.43
C SER A 537 -16.20 2.87 -0.17
N SER A 538 -16.13 3.97 0.58
CA SER A 538 -17.00 4.19 1.74
C SER A 538 -18.49 4.25 1.34
N PHE A 539 -18.81 4.89 0.22
CA PHE A 539 -20.19 4.92 -0.30
C PHE A 539 -20.65 3.53 -0.75
N GLN A 540 -19.80 2.76 -1.41
CA GLN A 540 -20.11 1.39 -1.81
C GLN A 540 -20.32 0.45 -0.61
N ILE A 541 -19.51 0.60 0.44
CA ILE A 541 -19.67 -0.17 1.69
C ILE A 541 -21.00 0.21 2.36
N THR A 542 -21.33 1.50 2.39
CA THR A 542 -22.60 1.99 2.96
C THR A 542 -23.80 1.40 2.21
N GLN A 543 -23.79 1.45 0.87
CA GLN A 543 -24.82 0.78 0.06
C GLN A 543 -24.90 -0.72 0.36
N GLY A 544 -23.75 -1.34 0.58
CA GLY A 544 -23.67 -2.73 0.97
C GLY A 544 -24.46 -3.03 2.25
N PHE A 545 -24.28 -2.20 3.28
CA PHE A 545 -25.00 -2.34 4.54
C PHE A 545 -26.49 -1.97 4.44
N PHE A 546 -26.87 -1.00 3.61
CA PHE A 546 -28.31 -0.72 3.40
C PHE A 546 -29.04 -1.93 2.82
N GLN A 547 -28.43 -2.60 1.84
CA GLN A 547 -28.95 -3.84 1.27
C GLN A 547 -28.99 -4.97 2.31
N LEU A 548 -28.02 -5.04 3.22
CA LEU A 548 -28.08 -5.98 4.35
C LEU A 548 -29.26 -5.69 5.28
N CYS A 549 -29.58 -4.42 5.52
CA CYS A 549 -30.77 -4.02 6.27
C CYS A 549 -32.06 -4.36 5.52
N ASP A 550 -32.10 -4.16 4.19
CA ASP A 550 -33.23 -4.57 3.34
C ASP A 550 -33.47 -6.07 3.42
N TYR A 551 -32.41 -6.89 3.38
CA TYR A 551 -32.51 -8.34 3.53
C TYR A 551 -33.06 -8.75 4.89
N CYS A 552 -32.66 -8.06 5.95
CA CYS A 552 -33.25 -8.26 7.27
C CYS A 552 -34.75 -7.96 7.22
N GLU A 553 -35.15 -6.80 6.68
CA GLU A 553 -36.54 -6.38 6.58
C GLU A 553 -37.42 -7.34 5.77
N MET A 554 -36.92 -7.81 4.62
CA MET A 554 -37.64 -8.68 3.69
C MET A 554 -37.63 -10.16 4.07
N ARG A 555 -36.85 -10.56 5.09
CA ARG A 555 -36.62 -11.96 5.45
C ARG A 555 -36.05 -12.77 4.28
N SER A 556 -35.03 -12.20 3.64
CA SER A 556 -34.31 -12.83 2.53
C SER A 556 -33.67 -14.16 2.91
N ALA A 557 -33.18 -14.89 1.90
CA ALA A 557 -32.53 -16.17 2.11
C ALA A 557 -31.13 -15.98 2.73
N VAL A 558 -30.67 -16.96 3.51
CA VAL A 558 -29.34 -16.95 4.14
C VAL A 558 -28.20 -16.72 3.13
N CYS A 559 -28.33 -17.22 1.89
CA CYS A 559 -27.34 -16.97 0.83
C CYS A 559 -27.12 -15.49 0.54
N ASP A 560 -28.18 -14.68 0.50
CA ASP A 560 -28.12 -13.24 0.25
C ASP A 560 -27.30 -12.53 1.33
N PHE A 561 -27.51 -12.90 2.60
CA PHE A 561 -26.74 -12.38 3.73
C PHE A 561 -25.25 -12.78 3.64
N ILE A 562 -24.95 -14.02 3.26
CA ILE A 562 -23.57 -14.51 3.13
C ILE A 562 -22.83 -13.73 2.03
N LEU A 563 -23.43 -13.59 0.85
CA LEU A 563 -22.82 -12.91 -0.29
C LEU A 563 -22.53 -11.45 0.06
N GLN A 564 -23.56 -10.75 0.57
CA GLN A 564 -23.45 -9.35 0.92
C GLN A 564 -22.40 -9.08 1.99
N THR A 565 -22.42 -9.89 3.06
CA THR A 565 -21.48 -9.73 4.18
C THR A 565 -20.04 -9.99 3.73
N LYS A 566 -19.82 -10.99 2.86
CA LYS A 566 -18.48 -11.26 2.28
C LYS A 566 -17.99 -10.11 1.41
N GLU A 567 -18.85 -9.54 0.58
CA GLU A 567 -18.50 -8.39 -0.27
C GLU A 567 -18.11 -7.17 0.58
N ILE A 568 -18.89 -6.89 1.63
CA ILE A 568 -18.59 -5.82 2.59
C ILE A 568 -17.24 -6.06 3.26
N ILE A 569 -16.99 -7.28 3.79
CA ILE A 569 -15.71 -7.63 4.43
C ILE A 569 -14.54 -7.43 3.46
N PHE A 570 -14.69 -7.86 2.21
CA PHE A 570 -13.65 -7.71 1.20
C PHE A 570 -13.31 -6.24 0.94
N LYS A 571 -14.33 -5.40 0.74
CA LYS A 571 -14.16 -3.95 0.52
C LYS A 571 -13.53 -3.26 1.73
N ILE A 572 -13.98 -3.59 2.94
CA ILE A 572 -13.42 -3.03 4.18
C ILE A 572 -11.95 -3.44 4.34
N LYS A 573 -11.60 -4.73 4.23
CA LYS A 573 -10.21 -5.19 4.39
C LYS A 573 -9.26 -4.56 3.38
N LYS A 574 -9.74 -4.30 2.16
CA LYS A 574 -8.96 -3.69 1.10
C LYS A 574 -8.67 -2.22 1.35
N GLU A 575 -9.69 -1.44 1.72
CA GLU A 575 -9.60 0.03 1.72
C GLU A 575 -9.54 0.64 3.14
N PHE A 576 -10.01 -0.08 4.15
CA PHE A 576 -10.13 0.34 5.56
C PHE A 576 -9.77 -0.79 6.55
N PRO A 577 -8.53 -1.34 6.51
CA PRO A 577 -8.10 -2.43 7.39
C PRO A 577 -8.12 -2.08 8.89
N GLU A 578 -8.22 -0.80 9.24
CA GLU A 578 -8.31 -0.28 10.61
C GLU A 578 -9.68 -0.48 11.28
N ILE A 579 -10.72 -0.85 10.53
CA ILE A 579 -12.09 -1.00 11.06
C ILE A 579 -12.16 -2.18 12.04
N LYS A 580 -12.74 -1.93 13.21
CA LYS A 580 -12.71 -2.87 14.34
C LYS A 580 -13.78 -3.95 14.30
N PHE A 581 -14.91 -3.71 13.64
CA PHE A 581 -16.03 -4.65 13.60
C PHE A 581 -15.91 -5.73 12.51
N VAL A 582 -14.82 -5.76 11.73
CA VAL A 582 -14.58 -6.84 10.73
C VAL A 582 -14.66 -8.25 11.33
N PRO A 583 -14.09 -8.53 12.53
CA PRO A 583 -14.24 -9.85 13.16
C PRO A 583 -15.68 -10.19 13.53
N GLU A 584 -16.53 -9.19 13.82
CA GLU A 584 -17.95 -9.39 14.10
C GLU A 584 -18.69 -9.79 12.83
N LEU A 585 -18.42 -9.12 11.69
CA LEU A 585 -18.93 -9.53 10.37
C LEU A 585 -18.49 -10.96 10.01
N GLU A 586 -17.24 -11.32 10.26
CA GLU A 586 -16.76 -12.69 10.04
C GLU A 586 -17.45 -13.71 10.95
N SER A 587 -17.80 -13.31 12.17
CA SER A 587 -18.61 -14.13 13.07
C SER A 587 -20.02 -14.35 12.52
N TRP A 588 -20.63 -13.31 11.94
CA TRP A 588 -21.92 -13.44 11.28
C TRP A 588 -21.88 -14.37 10.08
N VAL A 589 -20.85 -14.30 9.22
CA VAL A 589 -20.69 -15.26 8.11
C VAL A 589 -20.59 -16.70 8.61
N LYS A 590 -19.92 -16.94 9.74
CA LYS A 590 -19.86 -18.27 10.37
C LYS A 590 -21.22 -18.68 10.92
N GLU A 591 -21.94 -17.75 11.53
CA GLU A 591 -23.28 -18.01 12.06
C GLU A 591 -24.26 -18.38 10.95
N PHE A 592 -24.24 -17.66 9.83
CA PHE A 592 -25.04 -17.97 8.64
C PHE A 592 -24.76 -19.37 8.10
N SER A 593 -23.50 -19.84 8.19
CA SER A 593 -23.11 -21.17 7.72
C SER A 593 -23.74 -22.32 8.53
N ASN A 594 -24.39 -22.02 9.67
CA ASN A 594 -25.16 -23.01 10.45
C ASN A 594 -26.58 -23.23 9.90
N TYR A 595 -27.02 -22.43 8.93
CA TYR A 595 -28.36 -22.47 8.35
C TYR A 595 -28.33 -22.96 6.91
N ASP A 596 -29.46 -23.49 6.44
CA ASP A 596 -29.64 -23.81 5.01
C ASP A 596 -29.71 -22.51 4.21
N GLU A 597 -28.92 -22.43 3.13
CA GLU A 597 -28.74 -21.24 2.31
C GLU A 597 -30.05 -20.69 1.73
N ASN A 598 -31.05 -21.55 1.49
CA ASN A 598 -32.33 -21.16 0.89
C ASN A 598 -33.42 -20.80 1.91
N VAL A 599 -33.11 -20.86 3.20
CA VAL A 599 -34.06 -20.60 4.29
C VAL A 599 -33.87 -19.16 4.78
N SER A 600 -34.97 -18.52 5.17
CA SER A 600 -34.92 -17.20 5.79
C SER A 600 -34.33 -17.27 7.20
N LEU A 601 -33.58 -16.24 7.59
CA LEU A 601 -33.09 -16.14 8.97
C LEU A 601 -34.27 -16.06 9.98
N PRO A 602 -34.12 -16.68 11.17
CA PRO A 602 -35.07 -16.48 12.26
C PRO A 602 -35.22 -14.99 12.61
N ASP A 603 -36.44 -14.57 12.96
CA ASP A 603 -36.76 -13.17 13.27
C ASP A 603 -35.84 -12.54 14.31
N SER A 604 -35.50 -13.30 15.37
CA SER A 604 -34.60 -12.82 16.42
C SER A 604 -33.20 -12.52 15.90
N LEU A 605 -32.65 -13.39 15.05
CA LEU A 605 -31.32 -13.19 14.46
C LEU A 605 -31.32 -12.08 13.42
N ALA A 606 -32.36 -12.00 12.58
CA ALA A 606 -32.51 -10.91 11.62
C ALA A 606 -32.57 -9.54 12.33
N ASN A 607 -33.29 -9.45 13.46
CA ASN A 607 -33.35 -8.21 14.24
C ASN A 607 -32.02 -7.86 14.95
N ILE A 608 -31.20 -8.85 15.32
CA ILE A 608 -29.86 -8.57 15.88
C ILE A 608 -28.92 -8.10 14.77
N LEU A 609 -28.92 -8.78 13.62
CA LEU A 609 -28.09 -8.42 12.46
C LEU A 609 -28.43 -7.02 11.95
N GLU A 610 -29.71 -6.67 11.83
CA GLU A 610 -30.13 -5.35 11.35
C GLU A 610 -29.69 -4.24 12.31
N TYR A 611 -29.77 -4.48 13.63
CA TYR A 611 -29.23 -3.54 14.61
C TYR A 611 -27.73 -3.35 14.44
N ASP A 612 -26.97 -4.45 14.37
CA ASP A 612 -25.51 -4.39 14.23
C ASP A 612 -25.14 -3.67 12.91
N ALA A 613 -25.88 -3.94 11.83
CA ALA A 613 -25.72 -3.27 10.53
C ALA A 613 -25.97 -1.76 10.58
N ILE A 614 -26.98 -1.30 11.32
CA ILE A 614 -27.26 0.12 11.54
C ILE A 614 -26.13 0.79 12.33
N GLU A 615 -25.58 0.12 13.34
CA GLU A 615 -24.45 0.65 14.11
C GLU A 615 -23.16 0.73 13.27
N TRP A 616 -22.88 -0.30 12.45
CA TRP A 616 -21.76 -0.26 11.52
C TRP A 616 -21.94 0.80 10.43
N LEU A 617 -23.17 1.04 9.96
CA LEU A 617 -23.49 2.13 9.04
C LEU A 617 -23.11 3.50 9.62
N LYS A 618 -23.40 3.76 10.90
CA LYS A 618 -23.03 5.00 11.60
C LYS A 618 -21.51 5.16 11.69
N GLU A 619 -20.76 4.07 11.94
CA GLU A 619 -19.30 4.12 11.96
C GLU A 619 -18.70 4.40 10.57
N ILE A 620 -19.24 3.77 9.52
CA ILE A 620 -18.83 4.00 8.13
C ILE A 620 -19.19 5.43 7.67
N GLU A 621 -20.34 5.96 8.06
CA GLU A 621 -20.76 7.33 7.74
C GLU A 621 -19.78 8.35 8.32
N SER A 622 -19.39 8.20 9.59
CA SER A 622 -18.39 9.06 10.21
C SER A 622 -17.02 8.95 9.53
N LEU A 623 -16.63 7.75 9.12
CA LEU A 623 -15.38 7.51 8.38
C LEU A 623 -15.43 8.17 6.98
N ALA A 624 -16.56 8.06 6.29
CA ALA A 624 -16.80 8.66 4.99
C ALA A 624 -16.73 10.20 5.07
N GLU A 625 -17.36 10.80 6.08
CA GLU A 625 -17.35 12.25 6.31
C GLU A 625 -15.92 12.77 6.58
N ASN A 626 -15.17 12.09 7.46
CA ASN A 626 -13.79 12.45 7.76
C ASN A 626 -12.87 12.30 6.53
N THR A 627 -13.02 11.20 5.79
CA THR A 627 -12.19 10.95 4.59
C THR A 627 -12.51 11.95 3.48
N ALA A 628 -13.79 12.25 3.27
CA ALA A 628 -14.25 13.25 2.31
C ALA A 628 -13.72 14.64 2.65
N LYS A 629 -13.75 15.03 3.92
CA LYS A 629 -13.19 16.31 4.38
C LYS A 629 -11.70 16.43 4.04
N ILE A 630 -10.90 15.42 4.40
CA ILE A 630 -9.46 15.41 4.10
C ILE A 630 -9.20 15.43 2.59
N TYR A 631 -10.03 14.73 1.81
CA TYR A 631 -9.94 14.74 0.35
C TYR A 631 -10.25 16.11 -0.24
N LEU A 632 -11.33 16.76 0.19
CA LEU A 632 -11.72 18.09 -0.29
C LEU A 632 -10.68 19.15 0.09
N ASP A 633 -10.13 19.07 1.31
CA ASP A 633 -9.06 19.95 1.81
C ASP A 633 -7.72 19.75 1.07
N SER A 634 -7.58 18.69 0.25
CA SER A 634 -6.33 18.41 -0.49
C SER A 634 -6.19 19.18 -1.79
N PHE A 635 -7.18 19.99 -2.18
CA PHE A 635 -7.18 20.77 -3.41
C PHE A 635 -7.15 22.27 -3.11
N ASP A 636 -6.22 23.00 -3.75
CA ASP A 636 -6.06 24.46 -3.56
C ASP A 636 -7.23 25.28 -4.12
N THR A 637 -7.95 24.73 -5.11
CA THR A 637 -9.15 25.36 -5.69
C THR A 637 -10.38 24.47 -5.50
N PRO A 638 -11.48 24.99 -4.90
CA PRO A 638 -12.72 24.25 -4.76
C PRO A 638 -13.32 23.94 -6.14
N ASP A 639 -13.66 22.68 -6.39
CA ASP A 639 -14.47 22.27 -7.53
C ASP A 639 -15.90 22.15 -7.03
N LEU A 640 -16.70 23.20 -7.25
CA LEU A 640 -18.09 23.27 -6.79
C LEU A 640 -18.90 22.04 -7.19
N THR A 641 -18.66 21.45 -8.37
CA THR A 641 -19.42 20.30 -8.84
C THR A 641 -19.06 19.00 -8.12
N ARG A 642 -17.79 18.83 -7.75
CA ARG A 642 -17.31 17.68 -6.99
C ARG A 642 -17.75 17.77 -5.54
N ASP A 643 -17.58 18.96 -4.95
CA ASP A 643 -17.88 19.23 -3.56
C ASP A 643 -19.39 19.05 -3.30
N GLU A 644 -20.26 19.54 -4.20
CA GLU A 644 -21.71 19.32 -4.14
C GLU A 644 -22.08 17.83 -4.24
N LYS A 645 -21.44 17.06 -5.12
CA LYS A 645 -21.72 15.62 -5.27
C LYS A 645 -21.34 14.82 -4.03
N ILE A 646 -20.17 15.09 -3.46
CA ILE A 646 -19.69 14.37 -2.27
C ILE A 646 -20.56 14.71 -1.06
N ASN A 647 -20.82 16.00 -0.82
CA ASN A 647 -21.65 16.44 0.30
C ASN A 647 -23.10 15.96 0.15
N GLY A 648 -23.66 16.00 -1.08
CA GLY A 648 -24.98 15.45 -1.37
C GLY A 648 -25.05 13.94 -1.13
N GLY A 649 -24.00 13.19 -1.51
CA GLY A 649 -23.89 11.75 -1.22
C GLY A 649 -23.89 11.45 0.28
N LEU A 650 -23.08 12.18 1.06
CA LEU A 650 -23.02 12.04 2.53
C LEU A 650 -24.36 12.35 3.19
N GLN A 651 -25.03 13.44 2.77
CA GLN A 651 -26.35 13.78 3.30
C GLN A 651 -27.40 12.71 2.93
N GLY A 652 -27.32 12.15 1.72
CA GLY A 652 -28.17 11.04 1.29
C GLY A 652 -27.99 9.79 2.15
N ILE A 653 -26.75 9.46 2.52
CA ILE A 653 -26.43 8.36 3.44
C ILE A 653 -27.06 8.60 4.81
N ARG A 654 -26.84 9.79 5.40
CA ARG A 654 -27.38 10.13 6.72
C ARG A 654 -28.90 9.99 6.79
N ASN A 655 -29.60 10.52 5.79
CA ASN A 655 -31.06 10.40 5.71
C ASN A 655 -31.53 8.94 5.58
N GLN A 656 -30.80 8.10 4.83
CA GLN A 656 -31.14 6.68 4.70
C GLN A 656 -30.87 5.90 5.99
N ILE A 657 -29.81 6.22 6.73
CA ILE A 657 -29.54 5.62 8.05
C ILE A 657 -30.68 5.95 9.02
N GLU A 658 -31.07 7.22 9.11
CA GLU A 658 -32.20 7.66 9.95
C GLU A 658 -33.50 6.92 9.59
N GLN A 659 -33.77 6.75 8.29
CA GLN A 659 -34.95 6.02 7.83
C GLN A 659 -34.88 4.54 8.21
N LYS A 660 -33.73 3.87 8.02
CA LYS A 660 -33.54 2.46 8.39
C LYS A 660 -33.66 2.25 9.89
N GLU A 661 -33.05 3.13 10.68
CA GLU A 661 -33.14 3.08 12.14
C GLU A 661 -34.59 3.31 12.62
N ALA A 662 -35.33 4.23 12.02
CA ALA A 662 -36.73 4.46 12.35
C ALA A 662 -37.61 3.23 12.03
N ASN A 663 -37.45 2.63 10.84
CA ASN A 663 -38.18 1.42 10.44
C ASN A 663 -37.89 0.24 11.37
N TYR A 664 -36.61 0.02 11.68
CA TYR A 664 -36.18 -1.00 12.65
C TYR A 664 -36.85 -0.77 14.01
N SER A 665 -36.76 0.46 14.52
CA SER A 665 -37.25 0.84 15.85
C SER A 665 -38.75 0.60 16.02
N ILE A 666 -39.54 0.91 14.99
CA ILE A 666 -40.99 0.65 14.99
C ILE A 666 -41.28 -0.86 15.02
N ARG A 667 -40.51 -1.66 14.27
CA ARG A 667 -40.73 -3.10 14.17
C ARG A 667 -40.35 -3.85 15.44
N VAL A 668 -39.29 -3.42 16.13
CA VAL A 668 -38.84 -4.09 17.37
C VAL A 668 -39.62 -3.65 18.61
N ALA A 669 -40.24 -2.46 18.62
CA ALA A 669 -41.10 -2.04 19.72
C ALA A 669 -42.28 -3.00 19.90
N HIS A 670 -42.50 -3.49 21.12
CA HIS A 670 -43.53 -4.50 21.42
C HIS A 670 -44.58 -3.98 22.42
N TYR A 671 -44.14 -3.48 23.58
CA TYR A 671 -45.02 -2.89 24.60
C TYR A 671 -44.44 -1.60 25.19
N LEU A 672 -45.32 -0.65 25.51
CA LEU A 672 -45.00 0.49 26.37
C LEU A 672 -45.93 0.48 27.58
N LEU A 673 -45.33 0.55 28.76
CA LEU A 673 -46.03 0.55 30.05
C LEU A 673 -45.75 1.85 30.78
N ILE A 674 -46.80 2.46 31.31
CA ILE A 674 -46.69 3.65 32.15
C ILE A 674 -47.07 3.23 33.56
N ILE A 675 -46.12 3.35 34.48
CA ILE A 675 -46.20 2.84 35.84
C ILE A 675 -46.14 4.02 36.80
N TYR A 676 -47.07 4.11 37.73
CA TYR A 676 -47.01 5.13 38.79
C TYR A 676 -45.94 4.75 39.82
N LYS A 677 -44.96 5.64 40.03
CA LYS A 677 -43.75 5.32 40.83
C LYS A 677 -44.05 4.93 42.27
N LEU A 678 -45.07 5.55 42.90
CA LEU A 678 -45.38 5.34 44.31
C LEU A 678 -46.13 4.04 44.59
N SER A 679 -47.04 3.63 43.70
CA SER A 679 -47.88 2.44 43.93
C SER A 679 -47.47 1.23 43.08
N GLY A 680 -46.68 1.42 42.03
CA GLY A 680 -46.40 0.39 41.03
C GLY A 680 -47.60 0.04 40.15
N LEU A 681 -48.68 0.83 40.21
CA LEU A 681 -49.88 0.62 39.40
C LEU A 681 -49.60 0.95 37.93
N CYS A 682 -50.01 0.06 37.02
CA CYS A 682 -50.00 0.33 35.58
C CYS A 682 -51.10 1.36 35.25
N LEU A 683 -50.69 2.57 34.89
CA LEU A 683 -51.58 3.67 34.50
C LEU A 683 -52.12 3.48 33.08
N TYR A 684 -51.27 2.99 32.17
CA TYR A 684 -51.61 2.75 30.79
C TYR A 684 -50.63 1.75 30.17
N SER A 685 -51.14 0.90 29.27
CA SER A 685 -50.32 -0.02 28.48
C SER A 685 -50.66 0.13 27.01
N TYR A 686 -49.64 0.30 26.17
CA TYR A 686 -49.79 0.32 24.72
C TYR A 686 -49.06 -0.87 24.10
N LYS A 687 -49.67 -1.43 23.06
CA LYS A 687 -49.18 -2.61 22.36
C LYS A 687 -48.89 -2.22 20.91
N PHE A 688 -47.64 -2.42 20.50
CA PHE A 688 -47.18 -2.10 19.15
C PHE A 688 -47.38 -3.27 18.17
N SER A 689 -47.28 -4.52 18.66
CA SER A 689 -47.37 -5.72 17.81
C SER A 689 -48.15 -6.87 18.48
N PRO A 690 -48.73 -7.81 17.71
CA PRO A 690 -49.54 -8.92 18.25
C PRO A 690 -48.73 -9.85 19.18
N GLY A 691 -49.37 -10.29 20.27
CA GLY A 691 -48.77 -11.09 21.35
C GLY A 691 -49.63 -11.05 22.62
N GLU A 692 -49.59 -12.05 23.49
CA GLU A 692 -50.29 -12.00 24.78
C GLU A 692 -49.29 -11.72 25.89
N PHE A 693 -49.54 -10.67 26.68
CA PHE A 693 -48.68 -10.27 27.77
C PHE A 693 -49.50 -9.56 28.85
N ASP A 694 -49.23 -9.83 30.12
CA ASP A 694 -49.94 -9.26 31.27
C ASP A 694 -49.21 -7.99 31.76
N PRO A 695 -49.78 -6.78 31.55
CA PRO A 695 -49.18 -5.51 31.98
C PRO A 695 -48.97 -5.41 33.48
N ASP A 696 -49.89 -5.96 34.28
CA ASP A 696 -49.88 -5.85 35.73
C ASP A 696 -48.78 -6.73 36.33
N LEU A 697 -48.57 -7.92 35.75
CA LEU A 697 -47.48 -8.82 36.15
C LEU A 697 -46.10 -8.18 35.90
N LEU A 698 -45.90 -7.55 34.74
CA LEU A 698 -44.62 -6.90 34.43
C LEU A 698 -44.41 -5.63 35.23
N SER A 699 -45.46 -4.83 35.45
CA SER A 699 -45.40 -3.66 36.32
C SER A 699 -44.95 -4.05 37.74
N GLY A 700 -45.56 -5.10 38.31
CA GLY A 700 -45.18 -5.63 39.62
C GLY A 700 -43.75 -6.16 39.66
N PHE A 701 -43.32 -6.88 38.61
CA PHE A 701 -41.95 -7.39 38.48
C PHE A 701 -40.91 -6.27 38.40
N LEU A 702 -41.14 -5.27 37.55
CA LEU A 702 -40.24 -4.13 37.38
C LEU A 702 -40.16 -3.29 38.66
N GLN A 703 -41.28 -3.11 39.38
CA GLN A 703 -41.28 -2.43 40.68
C GLN A 703 -40.45 -3.19 41.72
N ALA A 704 -40.57 -4.52 41.76
CA ALA A 704 -39.78 -5.36 42.66
C ALA A 704 -38.28 -5.26 42.35
N ILE A 705 -37.87 -5.39 41.09
CA ILE A 705 -36.46 -5.26 40.68
C ILE A 705 -35.87 -3.90 41.07
N GLN A 706 -36.63 -2.82 40.91
CA GLN A 706 -36.17 -1.48 41.26
C GLN A 706 -36.01 -1.28 42.77
N SER A 707 -36.93 -1.84 43.57
CA SER A 707 -36.76 -1.85 45.03
C SER A 707 -35.50 -2.61 45.46
N PHE A 708 -35.19 -3.73 44.82
CA PHE A 708 -33.93 -4.44 45.04
C PHE A 708 -32.69 -3.64 44.61
N GLY A 709 -32.74 -2.98 43.46
CA GLY A 709 -31.61 -2.19 42.94
C GLY A 709 -31.26 -0.99 43.81
N THR A 710 -32.28 -0.28 44.32
CA THR A 710 -32.12 0.87 45.22
C THR A 710 -31.65 0.48 46.62
N GLU A 711 -32.01 -0.72 47.11
CA GLU A 711 -31.48 -1.24 48.38
C GLU A 711 -29.99 -1.63 48.31
N PHE A 712 -29.49 -2.01 47.13
CA PHE A 712 -28.10 -2.47 46.96
C PHE A 712 -27.12 -1.34 46.60
N SER A 713 -27.63 -0.19 46.16
CA SER A 713 -26.83 0.93 45.68
C SER A 713 -26.83 2.08 46.70
N ALA A 714 -25.67 2.67 46.96
CA ALA A 714 -25.50 3.71 47.99
C ALA A 714 -26.08 5.09 47.59
N SER A 715 -26.79 5.18 46.46
CA SER A 715 -27.35 6.39 45.89
C SER A 715 -28.79 6.16 45.46
N GLU A 716 -29.72 7.03 45.88
CA GLU A 716 -31.15 6.98 45.52
C GLU A 716 -31.40 7.06 43.99
N GLU A 717 -30.41 7.47 43.20
CA GLU A 717 -30.48 7.59 41.73
C GLU A 717 -30.01 6.34 40.95
N ALA A 718 -29.52 5.29 41.62
CA ALA A 718 -29.00 4.08 40.96
C ALA A 718 -30.09 3.04 40.64
N GLY A 719 -31.16 3.51 39.98
CA GLY A 719 -32.19 2.64 39.41
C GLY A 719 -31.69 1.94 38.15
N MET A 720 -32.17 0.71 37.92
CA MET A 720 -31.84 -0.05 36.70
C MET A 720 -32.49 0.62 35.48
N ARG A 721 -31.71 0.99 34.45
CA ARG A 721 -32.26 1.64 33.24
C ARG A 721 -32.51 0.71 32.07
N ARG A 722 -31.80 -0.42 32.00
CA ARG A 722 -31.88 -1.36 30.88
C ARG A 722 -31.77 -2.80 31.38
N LEU A 723 -32.66 -3.68 30.91
CA LEU A 723 -32.68 -5.11 31.19
C LEU A 723 -32.75 -5.86 29.86
N SER A 724 -31.75 -6.69 29.57
CA SER A 724 -31.74 -7.54 28.38
C SER A 724 -31.85 -9.00 28.79
N TYR A 725 -32.81 -9.73 28.24
CA TYR A 725 -33.00 -11.16 28.51
C TYR A 725 -33.46 -11.90 27.26
N LYS A 726 -32.60 -12.82 26.77
CA LYS A 726 -32.80 -13.55 25.51
C LYS A 726 -33.15 -12.58 24.35
N ASP A 727 -34.34 -12.72 23.79
CA ASP A 727 -34.78 -12.01 22.59
C ASP A 727 -35.53 -10.71 22.90
N PHE A 728 -35.65 -10.33 24.18
CA PHE A 728 -36.30 -9.08 24.57
C PHE A 728 -35.39 -8.18 25.39
N GLU A 729 -35.65 -6.89 25.25
CA GLU A 729 -34.97 -5.82 25.97
C GLU A 729 -36.00 -4.85 26.54
N ILE A 730 -35.77 -4.41 27.77
CA ILE A 730 -36.60 -3.44 28.47
C ILE A 730 -35.74 -2.22 28.78
N THR A 731 -36.14 -1.06 28.25
CA THR A 731 -35.57 0.23 28.63
C THR A 731 -36.56 0.98 29.51
N LEU A 732 -36.05 1.53 30.61
CA LEU A 732 -36.79 2.27 31.61
C LEU A 732 -36.35 3.72 31.62
N GLU A 733 -37.32 4.62 31.49
CA GLU A 733 -37.13 6.06 31.69
C GLU A 733 -38.08 6.54 32.79
N GLU A 734 -37.61 7.51 33.58
CA GLU A 734 -38.34 7.98 34.75
C GLU A 734 -38.56 9.50 34.72
N SER A 735 -39.72 9.92 35.22
CA SER A 735 -40.00 11.30 35.58
C SER A 735 -40.34 11.41 37.06
N GLN A 736 -40.87 12.56 37.47
CA GLN A 736 -41.21 12.82 38.87
C GLN A 736 -42.23 11.83 39.43
N TYR A 737 -43.26 11.47 38.65
CA TYR A 737 -44.39 10.67 39.13
C TYR A 737 -44.54 9.32 38.43
N VAL A 738 -43.98 9.17 37.24
CA VAL A 738 -44.14 7.95 36.43
C VAL A 738 -42.81 7.35 36.01
N ARG A 739 -42.84 6.05 35.82
CA ARG A 739 -41.80 5.26 35.16
C ARG A 739 -42.42 4.69 33.89
N VAL A 740 -41.73 4.86 32.77
CA VAL A 740 -42.17 4.32 31.49
C VAL A 740 -41.22 3.19 31.10
N ALA A 741 -41.77 2.01 30.85
CA ALA A 741 -41.03 0.85 30.37
C ALA A 741 -41.35 0.60 28.90
N LEU A 742 -40.33 0.59 28.06
CA LEU A 742 -40.42 0.18 26.67
C LEU A 742 -39.80 -1.21 26.53
N VAL A 743 -40.60 -2.16 26.06
CA VAL A 743 -40.21 -3.54 25.81
C VAL A 743 -40.07 -3.72 24.30
N GLY A 744 -38.88 -4.14 23.86
CA GLY A 744 -38.58 -4.48 22.47
C GLY A 744 -38.30 -5.98 22.28
N ILE A 745 -38.66 -6.53 21.12
CA ILE A 745 -38.26 -7.87 20.65
C ILE A 745 -37.02 -7.71 19.76
N GLY A 746 -35.90 -7.39 20.39
CA GLY A 746 -34.66 -6.97 19.76
C GLY A 746 -33.93 -5.95 20.61
N LYS A 747 -32.81 -5.44 20.11
CA LYS A 747 -32.07 -4.38 20.79
C LYS A 747 -32.78 -3.04 20.59
N ILE A 748 -32.94 -2.27 21.65
CA ILE A 748 -33.49 -0.91 21.60
C ILE A 748 -32.39 0.05 21.11
N THR A 749 -32.69 0.80 20.05
CA THR A 749 -31.80 1.80 19.44
C THR A 749 -31.80 3.10 20.22
N THR A 750 -30.74 3.91 20.06
CA THR A 750 -30.68 5.27 20.63
C THR A 750 -31.84 6.13 20.13
N PHE A 751 -32.22 5.99 18.85
CA PHE A 751 -33.40 6.67 18.29
C PHE A 751 -34.66 6.39 19.12
N LEU A 752 -34.91 5.13 19.47
CA LEU A 752 -36.10 4.74 20.21
C LEU A 752 -36.03 5.17 21.69
N GLU A 753 -34.84 5.20 22.29
CA GLU A 753 -34.61 5.78 23.63
C GLU A 753 -34.89 7.29 23.67
N GLU A 754 -34.49 8.04 22.65
CA GLU A 754 -34.78 9.47 22.54
C GLU A 754 -36.29 9.72 22.40
N ARG A 755 -36.99 8.92 21.59
CA ARG A 755 -38.46 8.97 21.49
C ARG A 755 -39.16 8.65 22.81
N LEU A 756 -38.62 7.73 23.60
CA LEU A 756 -39.13 7.43 24.93
C LEU A 756 -38.97 8.63 25.89
N LYS A 757 -37.86 9.37 25.79
CA LYS A 757 -37.62 10.61 26.55
C LYS A 757 -38.53 11.76 26.12
N ASP A 758 -38.77 11.90 24.82
CA ASP A 758 -39.73 12.88 24.30
C ASP A 758 -41.14 12.54 24.79
N PHE A 759 -41.50 11.25 24.75
CA PHE A 759 -42.78 10.74 25.24
C PHE A 759 -42.99 11.03 26.71
N ILE A 760 -42.04 10.66 27.58
CA ILE A 760 -42.23 10.87 29.02
C ILE A 760 -42.31 12.35 29.37
N THR A 761 -41.59 13.21 28.65
CA THR A 761 -41.64 14.66 28.81
C THR A 761 -43.01 15.22 28.45
N LEU A 762 -43.55 14.84 27.29
CA LEU A 762 -44.87 15.29 26.85
C LEU A 762 -46.00 14.72 27.71
N PHE A 763 -45.94 13.44 28.06
CA PHE A 763 -46.90 12.79 28.95
C PHE A 763 -46.93 13.44 30.33
N SER A 764 -45.76 13.66 30.94
CA SER A 764 -45.67 14.26 32.28
C SER A 764 -46.12 15.73 32.30
N ALA A 765 -45.95 16.45 31.18
CA ALA A 765 -46.45 17.81 31.03
C ALA A 765 -47.98 17.85 30.88
N GLN A 766 -48.55 16.93 30.09
CA GLN A 766 -49.99 16.88 29.83
C GLN A 766 -50.80 16.46 31.06
N PHE A 767 -50.34 15.46 31.82
CA PHE A 767 -51.08 14.88 32.94
C PHE A 767 -50.52 15.26 34.32
N ARG A 768 -49.88 16.43 34.43
CA ARG A 768 -49.13 16.82 35.63
C ARG A 768 -49.98 16.85 36.90
N GLU A 769 -51.20 17.40 36.80
CA GLU A 769 -52.10 17.59 37.94
C GLU A 769 -52.71 16.25 38.37
N GLU A 770 -53.12 15.44 37.41
CA GLU A 770 -53.68 14.10 37.59
C GLU A 770 -52.65 13.15 38.24
N LEU A 771 -51.38 13.26 37.85
CA LEU A 771 -50.29 12.48 38.43
C LEU A 771 -49.93 12.93 39.86
N ALA A 772 -50.00 14.24 40.15
CA ALA A 772 -49.72 14.77 41.48
C ALA A 772 -50.82 14.44 42.50
N HIS A 773 -52.07 14.33 42.04
CA HIS A 773 -53.25 14.04 42.85
C HIS A 773 -53.88 12.68 42.57
N PHE A 774 -53.07 11.72 42.10
CA PHE A 774 -53.56 10.43 41.63
C PHE A 774 -54.32 9.66 42.74
N THR A 775 -55.60 9.38 42.49
CA THR A 775 -56.50 8.70 43.45
C THR A 775 -56.66 7.20 43.19
N GLY A 776 -55.95 6.66 42.19
CA GLY A 776 -56.09 5.28 41.74
C GLY A 776 -56.99 5.09 40.51
N HIS A 777 -57.59 6.16 39.97
CA HIS A 777 -58.46 6.07 38.81
C HIS A 777 -57.69 6.22 37.48
N VAL A 778 -57.41 5.11 36.79
CA VAL A 778 -56.62 5.09 35.55
C VAL A 778 -57.34 5.62 34.30
N GLY A 779 -58.64 5.91 34.40
CA GLY A 779 -59.45 6.34 33.25
C GLY A 779 -59.05 7.68 32.66
N GLU A 780 -58.37 8.52 33.43
CA GLU A 780 -57.91 9.86 33.05
C GLU A 780 -56.80 9.82 31.99
N PHE A 781 -56.09 8.69 31.84
CA PHE A 781 -54.96 8.54 30.92
C PHE A 781 -55.33 7.96 29.55
N ARG A 782 -56.62 7.89 29.19
CA ARG A 782 -57.07 7.28 27.91
C ARG A 782 -56.58 8.02 26.67
N GLU A 783 -56.34 9.32 26.75
CA GLU A 783 -55.86 10.12 25.61
C GLU A 783 -54.38 9.88 25.27
N THR A 784 -53.67 9.11 26.11
CA THR A 784 -52.25 8.78 25.94
C THR A 784 -51.95 8.09 24.61
N GLU A 785 -52.92 7.34 24.06
CA GLU A 785 -52.77 6.68 22.76
C GLU A 785 -52.38 7.67 21.64
N ASN A 786 -52.93 8.89 21.67
CA ASN A 786 -52.64 9.91 20.66
C ASN A 786 -51.19 10.42 20.79
N ILE A 787 -50.69 10.57 22.02
CA ILE A 787 -49.31 10.97 22.30
C ILE A 787 -48.35 9.89 21.77
N ILE A 788 -48.65 8.62 22.03
CA ILE A 788 -47.84 7.49 21.56
C ILE A 788 -47.80 7.43 20.03
N LYS A 789 -48.96 7.52 19.37
CA LYS A 789 -49.03 7.50 17.89
C LYS A 789 -48.24 8.65 17.26
N ASN A 790 -48.29 9.84 17.85
CA ASN A 790 -47.58 11.01 17.33
C ASN A 790 -46.05 10.90 17.48
N ILE A 791 -45.57 10.33 18.58
CA ILE A 791 -44.14 10.29 18.89
C ILE A 791 -43.44 9.10 18.22
N PHE A 792 -44.09 7.94 18.22
CA PHE A 792 -43.51 6.69 17.71
C PHE A 792 -43.92 6.35 16.26
N GLY A 793 -44.83 7.11 15.63
CA GLY A 793 -45.10 7.01 14.19
C GLY A 793 -45.79 5.71 13.73
N VAL A 794 -46.71 5.15 14.52
CA VAL A 794 -47.37 3.85 14.23
C VAL A 794 -48.37 3.99 13.06
N PRO A 795 -48.24 3.23 11.95
CA PRO A 795 -49.20 3.27 10.84
C PRO A 795 -50.58 2.67 11.21
N GLN A 796 -51.68 3.30 10.77
CA GLN A 796 -53.07 2.90 11.06
C GLN A 796 -53.50 1.51 10.54
N ALA A 797 -52.68 0.81 9.75
CA ALA A 797 -53.09 -0.37 8.97
C ALA A 797 -53.07 -1.73 9.71
N GLN A 798 -52.64 -1.80 10.98
CA GLN A 798 -52.55 -3.07 11.72
C GLN A 798 -53.70 -3.35 12.70
N LEU A 799 -54.79 -2.57 12.68
CA LEU A 799 -55.85 -2.63 13.70
C LEU A 799 -57.18 -3.31 13.28
N GLU A 800 -57.38 -3.72 12.04
CA GLU A 800 -58.66 -4.37 11.63
C GLU A 800 -58.68 -5.91 11.73
N GLY A 801 -57.67 -6.52 12.38
CA GLY A 801 -57.50 -7.98 12.42
C GLY A 801 -57.98 -8.69 13.68
N GLY A 802 -58.72 -8.05 14.59
CA GLY A 802 -59.05 -8.68 15.86
C GLY A 802 -60.15 -7.99 16.66
N GLU A 803 -61.39 -8.05 16.17
CA GLU A 803 -62.60 -8.20 16.98
C GLU A 803 -63.83 -8.38 16.06
N LYS A 804 -64.24 -9.63 15.87
CA LYS A 804 -65.64 -10.07 15.78
C LYS A 804 -65.78 -11.46 16.39
#